data_AF-H0TZM3-F1
#
_entry.id   AF-H0TZM3-F1
#
_cell.length_a   1.000
_cell.length_b   1.000
_cell.length_c   1.000
_cell.angle_alpha   90.00
_cell.angle_beta   90.00
_cell.angle_gamma   90.00
#
_symmetry.space_group_name_H-M   'P 1'
#
loop_
_entity.id
_entity.type
_entity.pdbx_description
1 polymer ?
#
loop_
_entity_poly.entity_id
_entity_poly.type
_entity_poly.pdbx_seq_one_letter_code
_entity_poly.pdbx_strand_id
1 'polypeptide(L)'
;MNKDIFFEFRGVIVVKSSLIFVSIACLSLACTAKAATLDITGLPGMGGLIGLAAPGANGTAGGSVVAIIPPNADFSNTANATGGAGGAGGAGDTGFAGGNGGAGGSATALAVTTTGSSSGIGSASAVSTGGAGGYGGAGSPNGNGGSGGNANSNAIVLGAQNPTVFSSATGGNGGSAQNVATGGNGGNANVQATAIGIQQVNISAVATGGNGGGGAPITNAGGNGGSATLSSAGLGGPAVFGISTNGGTVTVSGTAIGGDGGMGYSPGNGASVSLSSNGGANDAVGGATSGALYLTQTAIGGNGGNGEAGGAGGNASSTLVGTNPFGALSYNLSTYAVGGRMGQGVYFGGPNGMANAQTTASSSVIGGSVSAFSQAMGGGASYPLFLGNGDGGSAVANSTAINSGINGGANSTAYAFGGAGAWPGSSGSGGNGGSASASATATATNGAPVNALSTAKGGDGGTSERGNGGDGGFAIAISNAVGLASGSATAAATGGNGGATDFSPNGGNGGTATAMANSSTSSAGTATATATGGNGGDNLRVRAGAGGAAAATAGATGGGIAIAKASGGNGGSSAISAGSGGAASANAETTGGGAAIAIATGGNGGLAENIAAANGGAASATASAANGGPAIANATGGIGSSSLGLASGNGGMATSIAVSTAMQGGVANATATSTGGSGGVLSPCCNGPNTVGIAGAANATSIARTINGNLAAARSSASGSSGQALATARTTFSNAVTVQAASSSQVSAAGAATAQAQVGSGIPTSTALVAGQSFSAVSAYNSGALTLALGSMGASGLGDALTYQESATFSLYGGGTPFLLDLTGSNAIGTGFDSAHFELLDNGNLLVSQSFSDLAAAQAFFSNSLLSFYLVNGFNDIRLAFSEVMSSGEGFSFDFTSAGISATPLPPAWTMLAIGLVGLLGASYRKRIKQRVNEMFGVGRSIAASLPFSP
;
A
#
# COMPACT_ATOMS: atom_id res chain seq x y z
N MET A 1 -29.74 -35.17 17.41
CA MET A 1 -31.12 -35.68 17.58
C MET A 1 -31.83 -35.59 16.24
N ASN A 2 -32.41 -36.71 15.82
CA ASN A 2 -32.98 -36.99 14.49
C ASN A 2 -33.91 -35.91 13.91
N LYS A 3 -33.80 -35.70 12.60
CA LYS A 3 -34.92 -35.91 11.65
C LYS A 3 -34.41 -35.99 10.21
N ASP A 4 -34.95 -37.00 9.52
CA ASP A 4 -34.67 -37.41 8.16
C ASP A 4 -34.88 -36.30 7.13
N ILE A 5 -33.95 -36.18 6.18
CA ILE A 5 -34.13 -35.39 4.96
C ILE A 5 -34.37 -36.38 3.82
N PHE A 6 -35.65 -36.58 3.52
CA PHE A 6 -36.14 -37.29 2.32
C PHE A 6 -36.13 -36.30 1.14
N PHE A 7 -35.43 -36.64 0.06
CA PHE A 7 -35.55 -35.95 -1.23
C PHE A 7 -36.68 -36.59 -2.06
N GLU A 8 -37.80 -35.88 -2.23
CA GLU A 8 -38.89 -36.30 -3.11
C GLU A 8 -38.63 -35.79 -4.55
N PHE A 9 -38.26 -36.68 -5.46
CA PHE A 9 -38.23 -36.40 -6.90
C PHE A 9 -39.65 -36.52 -7.47
N ARG A 10 -40.21 -35.43 -8.01
CA ARG A 10 -41.43 -35.49 -8.84
C ARG A 10 -41.16 -35.04 -10.27
N GLY A 11 -41.47 -35.96 -11.20
CA GLY A 11 -41.86 -35.64 -12.58
C GLY A 11 -40.79 -35.82 -13.66
N VAL A 12 -40.52 -37.07 -14.07
CA VAL A 12 -39.93 -37.36 -15.39
C VAL A 12 -40.79 -38.41 -16.10
N ILE A 13 -41.18 -38.10 -17.32
CA ILE A 13 -41.89 -39.00 -18.24
C ILE A 13 -40.96 -40.18 -18.55
N VAL A 14 -41.32 -41.36 -18.05
CA VAL A 14 -40.63 -42.62 -18.36
C VAL A 14 -41.14 -43.14 -19.70
N VAL A 15 -40.28 -43.13 -20.72
CA VAL A 15 -40.48 -43.96 -21.91
C VAL A 15 -40.24 -45.41 -21.49
N LYS A 16 -41.31 -46.22 -21.46
CA LYS A 16 -41.22 -47.66 -21.20
C LYS A 16 -40.59 -48.36 -22.40
N SER A 17 -39.34 -48.81 -22.26
CA SER A 17 -38.74 -49.82 -23.13
C SER A 17 -38.87 -51.18 -22.45
N SER A 18 -39.70 -52.05 -23.00
CA SER A 18 -39.85 -53.45 -22.58
C SER A 18 -38.59 -54.24 -22.94
N LEU A 19 -37.84 -54.72 -21.94
CA LEU A 19 -36.70 -55.62 -22.13
C LEU A 19 -37.04 -57.02 -21.57
N ILE A 20 -36.99 -58.00 -22.47
CA ILE A 20 -37.20 -59.43 -22.21
C ILE A 20 -36.02 -59.97 -21.37
N PHE A 21 -36.32 -60.64 -20.26
CA PHE A 21 -35.32 -61.38 -19.47
C PHE A 21 -34.88 -62.62 -20.23
N VAL A 22 -33.63 -62.64 -20.69
CA VAL A 22 -32.89 -63.88 -21.00
C VAL A 22 -31.79 -64.00 -19.94
N SER A 23 -31.99 -64.93 -19.01
CA SER A 23 -30.99 -65.29 -18.00
C SER A 23 -29.89 -66.12 -18.63
N ILE A 24 -28.76 -65.48 -18.97
CA ILE A 24 -27.48 -66.17 -19.20
C ILE A 24 -26.58 -65.87 -18.01
N ALA A 25 -26.33 -66.90 -17.21
CA ALA A 25 -25.27 -66.91 -16.21
C ALA A 25 -23.93 -66.78 -16.94
N CYS A 26 -23.29 -65.61 -16.85
CA CYS A 26 -21.93 -65.40 -17.32
C CYS A 26 -21.02 -65.18 -16.12
N LEU A 27 -20.04 -66.07 -16.01
CA LEU A 27 -18.92 -66.03 -15.07
C LEU A 27 -18.18 -64.70 -15.16
N SER A 28 -17.56 -64.34 -14.02
CA SER A 28 -16.63 -63.24 -13.79
C SER A 28 -15.60 -62.98 -14.90
N LEU A 29 -16.00 -62.25 -15.93
CA LEU A 29 -15.10 -61.41 -16.72
C LEU A 29 -15.33 -59.97 -16.26
N ALA A 30 -14.28 -59.34 -15.74
CA ALA A 30 -14.25 -57.92 -15.48
C ALA A 30 -14.60 -57.20 -16.79
N CYS A 31 -15.88 -56.80 -16.93
CA CYS A 31 -16.27 -55.87 -17.96
C CYS A 31 -15.46 -54.60 -17.70
N THR A 32 -14.55 -54.28 -18.62
CA THR A 32 -13.79 -53.04 -18.58
C THR A 32 -14.80 -51.90 -18.66
N ALA A 33 -15.14 -51.31 -17.50
CA ALA A 33 -16.01 -50.13 -17.44
C ALA A 33 -15.44 -49.08 -18.42
N LYS A 34 -16.23 -48.76 -19.45
CA LYS A 34 -15.85 -47.81 -20.50
C LYS A 34 -16.43 -46.46 -20.09
N ALA A 35 -15.67 -45.38 -20.25
CA ALA A 35 -16.20 -44.05 -19.98
C ALA A 35 -17.50 -43.82 -20.78
N ALA A 36 -18.60 -43.48 -20.10
CA ALA A 36 -19.83 -43.12 -20.79
C ALA A 36 -19.71 -41.68 -21.28
N THR A 37 -19.87 -41.48 -22.59
CA THR A 37 -19.88 -40.15 -23.22
C THR A 37 -21.20 -39.98 -23.97
N LEU A 38 -21.89 -38.87 -23.71
CA LEU A 38 -23.15 -38.53 -24.36
C LEU A 38 -23.03 -37.12 -24.96
N ASP A 39 -23.04 -37.04 -26.28
CA ASP A 39 -23.02 -35.79 -27.04
C ASP A 39 -24.38 -35.57 -27.70
N ILE A 40 -25.06 -34.47 -27.37
CA ILE A 40 -26.34 -34.11 -27.98
C ILE A 40 -26.26 -32.69 -28.55
N THR A 41 -26.62 -32.56 -29.83
CA THR A 41 -26.71 -31.26 -30.52
C THR A 41 -28.14 -31.01 -30.97
N GLY A 42 -28.64 -29.81 -30.70
CA GLY A 42 -29.98 -29.39 -31.08
C GLY A 42 -30.07 -29.13 -32.57
N LEU A 43 -31.25 -29.39 -33.14
CA LEU A 43 -31.51 -29.10 -34.55
C LEU A 43 -31.44 -27.58 -34.78
N PRO A 44 -30.72 -27.10 -35.80
CA PRO A 44 -30.78 -25.70 -36.19
C PRO A 44 -32.21 -25.29 -36.57
N GLY A 45 -32.57 -24.05 -36.28
CA GLY A 45 -33.77 -23.42 -36.77
C GLY A 45 -33.73 -23.25 -38.29
N MET A 46 -34.88 -23.36 -38.93
CA MET A 46 -35.03 -23.11 -40.35
C MET A 46 -34.98 -21.60 -40.62
N GLY A 47 -34.31 -21.23 -41.71
CA GLY A 47 -34.33 -19.86 -42.19
C GLY A 47 -35.74 -19.42 -42.57
N GLY A 48 -36.04 -18.15 -42.38
CA GLY A 48 -37.26 -17.54 -42.86
C GLY A 48 -37.29 -17.49 -44.39
N LEU A 49 -38.47 -17.73 -44.95
CA LEU A 49 -38.72 -17.59 -46.38
C LEU A 49 -38.55 -16.13 -46.82
N ILE A 50 -38.00 -15.95 -48.02
CA ILE A 50 -37.93 -14.64 -48.67
C ILE A 50 -39.36 -14.19 -49.01
N GLY A 51 -39.72 -12.96 -48.63
CA GLY A 51 -40.97 -12.36 -49.03
C GLY A 51 -40.91 -11.93 -50.49
N LEU A 52 -41.75 -12.50 -51.35
CA LEU A 52 -41.97 -12.01 -52.72
C LEU A 52 -43.16 -11.05 -52.68
N ALA A 53 -42.94 -9.76 -52.89
CA ALA A 53 -43.92 -8.68 -52.66
C ALA A 53 -44.52 -8.67 -51.23
N ALA A 54 -43.77 -9.15 -50.24
CA ALA A 54 -44.21 -9.25 -48.86
C ALA A 54 -43.01 -9.11 -47.89
N PRO A 55 -43.26 -8.93 -46.58
CA PRO A 55 -42.22 -9.04 -45.57
C PRO A 55 -41.56 -10.42 -45.56
N GLY A 56 -40.28 -10.48 -45.20
CA GLY A 56 -39.57 -11.73 -44.97
C GLY A 56 -40.12 -12.45 -43.74
N ALA A 57 -40.21 -13.78 -43.81
CA ALA A 57 -40.66 -14.57 -42.65
C ALA A 57 -39.57 -14.60 -41.57
N ASN A 58 -39.96 -14.72 -40.30
CA ASN A 58 -39.00 -14.91 -39.22
C ASN A 58 -38.31 -16.28 -39.33
N GLY A 59 -37.04 -16.36 -38.92
CA GLY A 59 -36.36 -17.62 -38.71
C GLY A 59 -36.96 -18.37 -37.52
N THR A 60 -36.98 -19.70 -37.57
CA THR A 60 -37.47 -20.51 -36.44
C THR A 60 -36.40 -20.62 -35.36
N ALA A 61 -36.81 -20.87 -34.12
CA ALA A 61 -35.87 -21.09 -33.03
C ALA A 61 -35.06 -22.39 -33.23
N GLY A 62 -33.83 -22.40 -32.72
CA GLY A 62 -33.03 -23.62 -32.62
C GLY A 62 -33.59 -24.58 -31.57
N GLY A 63 -33.42 -25.87 -31.80
CA GLY A 63 -33.84 -26.93 -30.89
C GLY A 63 -33.06 -26.89 -29.58
N SER A 64 -33.79 -26.94 -28.45
CA SER A 64 -33.17 -27.08 -27.13
C SER A 64 -32.81 -28.54 -26.85
N VAL A 65 -31.76 -28.78 -26.08
CA VAL A 65 -31.27 -30.13 -25.78
C VAL A 65 -30.92 -30.32 -24.32
N VAL A 66 -31.04 -31.57 -23.88
CA VAL A 66 -30.73 -32.01 -22.53
C VAL A 66 -29.93 -33.32 -22.62
N ALA A 67 -28.63 -33.27 -22.32
CA ALA A 67 -27.77 -34.45 -22.21
C ALA A 67 -27.69 -34.86 -20.74
N ILE A 68 -28.24 -36.04 -20.40
CA ILE A 68 -28.21 -36.58 -19.03
C ILE A 68 -27.56 -37.96 -19.07
N ILE A 69 -26.46 -38.10 -18.34
CA ILE A 69 -25.92 -39.40 -17.94
C ILE A 69 -26.31 -39.61 -16.47
N PRO A 70 -27.33 -40.44 -16.18
CA PRO A 70 -27.70 -40.78 -14.81
C PRO A 70 -26.61 -41.65 -14.17
N PRO A 71 -26.65 -41.88 -12.84
CA PRO A 71 -25.74 -42.80 -12.18
C PRO A 71 -25.65 -44.16 -12.90
N ASN A 72 -24.43 -44.61 -13.18
CA ASN A 72 -24.13 -45.88 -13.83
C ASN A 72 -22.90 -46.55 -13.16
N ALA A 73 -22.47 -47.69 -13.70
CA ALA A 73 -21.32 -48.43 -13.17
C ALA A 73 -19.96 -47.85 -13.60
N ASP A 74 -19.95 -46.87 -14.51
CA ASP A 74 -18.72 -46.33 -15.09
C ASP A 74 -18.06 -45.34 -14.13
N PHE A 75 -16.74 -45.44 -14.01
CA PHE A 75 -15.97 -44.55 -13.13
C PHE A 75 -15.72 -43.16 -13.75
N SER A 76 -16.18 -42.93 -14.99
CA SER A 76 -16.02 -41.67 -15.71
C SER A 76 -17.21 -41.40 -16.63
N ASN A 77 -17.92 -40.30 -16.40
CA ASN A 77 -19.07 -39.89 -17.19
C ASN A 77 -18.87 -38.48 -17.78
N THR A 78 -19.17 -38.31 -19.07
CA THR A 78 -19.08 -37.03 -19.79
C THR A 78 -20.38 -36.73 -20.54
N ALA A 79 -21.08 -35.67 -20.15
CA ALA A 79 -22.30 -35.21 -20.82
C ALA A 79 -22.04 -33.87 -21.52
N ASN A 80 -22.24 -33.81 -22.83
CA ASN A 80 -22.08 -32.60 -23.63
C ASN A 80 -23.41 -32.25 -24.33
N ALA A 81 -23.88 -31.03 -24.15
CA ALA A 81 -25.12 -30.52 -24.75
C ALA A 81 -24.85 -29.23 -25.53
N THR A 82 -25.22 -29.18 -26.80
CA THR A 82 -25.12 -27.97 -27.63
C THR A 82 -26.50 -27.60 -28.17
N GLY A 83 -27.01 -26.43 -27.84
CA GLY A 83 -28.29 -25.93 -28.37
C GLY A 83 -28.21 -25.70 -29.88
N GLY A 84 -29.32 -25.93 -30.58
CA GLY A 84 -29.39 -25.64 -32.02
C GLY A 84 -29.27 -24.14 -32.29
N ALA A 85 -28.59 -23.74 -33.36
CA ALA A 85 -28.57 -22.34 -33.76
C ALA A 85 -29.98 -21.87 -34.19
N GLY A 86 -30.32 -20.61 -33.94
CA GLY A 86 -31.55 -20.01 -34.47
C GLY A 86 -31.48 -19.84 -35.99
N GLY A 87 -32.62 -20.00 -36.66
CA GLY A 87 -32.72 -19.78 -38.11
C GLY A 87 -32.55 -18.30 -38.45
N ALA A 88 -31.91 -17.99 -39.58
CA ALA A 88 -31.84 -16.61 -40.05
C ALA A 88 -33.23 -16.11 -40.47
N GLY A 89 -33.51 -14.82 -40.29
CA GLY A 89 -34.72 -14.20 -40.85
C GLY A 89 -34.67 -14.14 -42.37
N GLY A 90 -35.83 -14.31 -43.01
CA GLY A 90 -35.97 -14.19 -44.46
C GLY A 90 -35.83 -12.74 -44.91
N ALA A 91 -35.31 -12.53 -46.12
CA ALA A 91 -35.28 -11.19 -46.71
C ALA A 91 -36.70 -10.77 -47.14
N GLY A 92 -37.09 -9.52 -46.87
CA GLY A 92 -38.26 -8.89 -47.46
C GLY A 92 -37.96 -8.35 -48.86
N ASP A 93 -39.00 -8.24 -49.69
CA ASP A 93 -38.88 -7.58 -50.99
C ASP A 93 -38.66 -6.06 -50.84
N THR A 94 -38.34 -5.36 -51.93
CA THR A 94 -38.16 -3.90 -51.92
C THR A 94 -39.37 -3.19 -51.32
N GLY A 95 -39.16 -2.43 -50.24
CA GLY A 95 -40.22 -1.71 -49.52
C GLY A 95 -40.93 -2.51 -48.42
N PHE A 96 -40.55 -3.77 -48.18
CA PHE A 96 -41.11 -4.59 -47.10
C PHE A 96 -40.07 -4.96 -46.05
N ALA A 97 -40.53 -5.26 -44.84
CA ALA A 97 -39.65 -5.57 -43.72
C ALA A 97 -38.94 -6.93 -43.88
N GLY A 98 -37.72 -7.04 -43.36
CA GLY A 98 -37.02 -8.32 -43.20
C GLY A 98 -37.56 -9.10 -41.99
N GLY A 99 -37.48 -10.42 -42.05
CA GLY A 99 -37.87 -11.27 -40.93
C GLY A 99 -36.84 -11.24 -39.80
N ASN A 100 -37.26 -11.39 -38.55
CA ASN A 100 -36.35 -11.51 -37.41
C ASN A 100 -35.61 -12.85 -37.42
N GLY A 101 -34.39 -12.86 -36.89
CA GLY A 101 -33.66 -14.10 -36.60
C GLY A 101 -34.32 -14.89 -35.46
N GLY A 102 -34.31 -16.22 -35.58
CA GLY A 102 -34.79 -17.12 -34.54
C GLY A 102 -33.85 -17.13 -33.33
N ALA A 103 -34.39 -17.39 -32.14
CA ALA A 103 -33.55 -17.57 -30.95
C ALA A 103 -32.72 -18.86 -31.03
N GLY A 104 -31.53 -18.86 -30.42
CA GLY A 104 -30.76 -20.08 -30.21
C GLY A 104 -31.43 -21.02 -29.19
N GLY A 105 -31.28 -22.32 -29.40
CA GLY A 105 -31.78 -23.35 -28.50
C GLY A 105 -31.00 -23.38 -27.18
N SER A 106 -31.66 -23.71 -26.07
CA SER A 106 -30.99 -23.87 -24.77
C SER A 106 -30.30 -25.24 -24.66
N ALA A 107 -29.25 -25.33 -23.86
CA ALA A 107 -28.51 -26.56 -23.61
C ALA A 107 -28.43 -26.87 -22.10
N THR A 108 -28.71 -28.12 -21.72
CA THR A 108 -28.49 -28.61 -20.36
C THR A 108 -27.64 -29.87 -20.38
N ALA A 109 -26.58 -29.92 -19.60
CA ALA A 109 -25.73 -31.11 -19.43
C ALA A 109 -25.70 -31.57 -17.97
N LEU A 110 -25.91 -32.86 -17.72
CA LEU A 110 -25.82 -33.49 -16.41
C LEU A 110 -25.00 -34.78 -16.51
N ALA A 111 -23.90 -34.86 -15.77
CA ALA A 111 -23.09 -36.07 -15.64
C ALA A 111 -23.00 -36.50 -14.17
N VAL A 112 -23.37 -37.74 -13.86
CA VAL A 112 -23.32 -38.27 -12.49
C VAL A 112 -22.51 -39.56 -12.44
N THR A 113 -21.45 -39.59 -11.63
CA THR A 113 -20.56 -40.74 -11.43
C THR A 113 -20.63 -41.20 -9.98
N THR A 114 -20.88 -42.48 -9.75
CA THR A 114 -21.01 -43.05 -8.38
C THR A 114 -20.01 -44.16 -8.08
N THR A 115 -19.16 -44.52 -9.04
CA THR A 115 -18.15 -45.58 -8.90
C THR A 115 -16.75 -45.00 -9.12
N GLY A 116 -15.76 -45.55 -8.43
CA GLY A 116 -14.35 -45.26 -8.66
C GLY A 116 -13.67 -46.35 -9.49
N SER A 117 -12.58 -46.02 -10.16
CA SER A 117 -11.70 -46.97 -10.85
C SER A 117 -11.00 -47.90 -9.86
N SER A 118 -10.25 -48.89 -10.36
CA SER A 118 -9.37 -49.72 -9.52
C SER A 118 -8.29 -48.91 -8.79
N SER A 119 -7.97 -47.71 -9.28
CA SER A 119 -7.10 -46.73 -8.63
C SER A 119 -7.87 -45.73 -7.73
N GLY A 120 -9.18 -45.93 -7.55
CA GLY A 120 -10.04 -45.12 -6.70
C GLY A 120 -10.51 -43.79 -7.30
N ILE A 121 -10.24 -43.53 -8.58
CA ILE A 121 -10.59 -42.25 -9.25
C ILE A 121 -12.02 -42.32 -9.78
N GLY A 122 -12.84 -41.31 -9.48
CA GLY A 122 -14.15 -41.13 -10.11
C GLY A 122 -14.23 -39.76 -10.78
N SER A 123 -14.67 -39.67 -12.02
CA SER A 123 -14.75 -38.42 -12.76
C SER A 123 -16.13 -38.13 -13.35
N ALA A 124 -16.58 -36.89 -13.26
CA ALA A 124 -17.77 -36.40 -13.97
C ALA A 124 -17.43 -35.10 -14.70
N SER A 125 -17.80 -35.02 -15.98
CA SER A 125 -17.65 -33.85 -16.83
C SER A 125 -19.00 -33.48 -17.44
N ALA A 126 -19.47 -32.26 -17.20
CA ALA A 126 -20.68 -31.74 -17.86
C ALA A 126 -20.35 -30.45 -18.61
N VAL A 127 -20.67 -30.39 -19.90
CA VAL A 127 -20.43 -29.22 -20.74
C VAL A 127 -21.71 -28.85 -21.48
N SER A 128 -22.19 -27.62 -21.30
CA SER A 128 -23.32 -27.10 -22.07
C SER A 128 -22.98 -25.81 -22.81
N THR A 129 -23.43 -25.72 -24.05
CA THR A 129 -23.27 -24.55 -24.91
C THR A 129 -24.62 -24.17 -25.50
N GLY A 130 -25.12 -22.98 -25.18
CA GLY A 130 -26.34 -22.47 -25.79
C GLY A 130 -26.17 -22.25 -27.29
N GLY A 131 -27.24 -22.44 -28.07
CA GLY A 131 -27.23 -22.18 -29.50
C GLY A 131 -27.07 -20.69 -29.79
N ALA A 132 -26.40 -20.33 -30.87
CA ALA A 132 -26.33 -18.93 -31.31
C ALA A 132 -27.71 -18.45 -31.81
N GLY A 133 -28.03 -17.17 -31.62
CA GLY A 133 -29.18 -16.53 -32.24
C GLY A 133 -29.01 -16.39 -33.75
N GLY A 134 -30.12 -16.48 -34.49
CA GLY A 134 -30.16 -16.30 -35.93
C GLY A 134 -29.96 -14.84 -36.35
N TYR A 135 -29.40 -14.62 -37.53
CA TYR A 135 -29.28 -13.27 -38.09
C TYR A 135 -30.65 -12.70 -38.48
N GLY A 136 -30.81 -11.38 -38.36
CA GLY A 136 -31.97 -10.69 -38.94
C GLY A 136 -31.93 -10.66 -40.48
N GLY A 137 -33.11 -10.77 -41.11
CA GLY A 137 -33.27 -10.71 -42.56
C GLY A 137 -33.19 -9.28 -43.12
N ALA A 138 -32.77 -9.14 -44.37
CA ALA A 138 -32.72 -7.86 -45.08
C ALA A 138 -34.13 -7.37 -45.48
N GLY A 139 -34.37 -6.06 -45.56
CA GLY A 139 -35.65 -5.42 -45.84
C GLY A 139 -35.67 -3.91 -45.50
N SER A 140 -36.83 -3.28 -45.49
CA SER A 140 -37.02 -1.87 -45.11
C SER A 140 -38.29 -1.74 -44.26
N PRO A 141 -38.20 -1.88 -42.93
CA PRO A 141 -36.99 -2.07 -42.11
C PRO A 141 -36.42 -3.51 -42.11
N ASN A 142 -35.17 -3.70 -41.69
CA ASN A 142 -34.59 -5.04 -41.52
C ASN A 142 -35.15 -5.76 -40.28
N GLY A 143 -34.94 -7.08 -40.22
CA GLY A 143 -35.25 -7.87 -39.04
C GLY A 143 -34.16 -7.78 -37.95
N ASN A 144 -34.58 -7.95 -36.70
CA ASN A 144 -33.69 -8.02 -35.54
C ASN A 144 -32.93 -9.35 -35.48
N GLY A 145 -31.76 -9.35 -34.85
CA GLY A 145 -31.05 -10.58 -34.52
C GLY A 145 -31.75 -11.36 -33.40
N GLY A 146 -31.75 -12.68 -33.47
CA GLY A 146 -32.30 -13.54 -32.43
C GLY A 146 -31.41 -13.57 -31.18
N SER A 147 -31.97 -13.81 -30.00
CA SER A 147 -31.16 -13.99 -28.78
C SER A 147 -30.37 -15.31 -28.82
N GLY A 148 -29.23 -15.35 -28.13
CA GLY A 148 -28.53 -16.59 -27.85
C GLY A 148 -29.31 -17.49 -26.87
N GLY A 149 -29.08 -18.80 -26.95
CA GLY A 149 -29.67 -19.80 -26.06
C GLY A 149 -28.96 -19.87 -24.71
N ASN A 150 -29.66 -20.28 -23.66
CA ASN A 150 -29.07 -20.42 -22.33
C ASN A 150 -28.32 -21.75 -22.19
N ALA A 151 -27.34 -21.81 -21.27
CA ALA A 151 -26.59 -23.02 -20.94
C ALA A 151 -26.66 -23.31 -19.43
N ASN A 152 -26.99 -24.55 -19.06
CA ASN A 152 -26.94 -25.05 -17.69
C ASN A 152 -26.10 -26.31 -17.62
N SER A 153 -25.15 -26.40 -16.69
CA SER A 153 -24.29 -27.58 -16.56
C SER A 153 -24.20 -28.05 -15.11
N ASN A 154 -24.24 -29.36 -14.89
CA ASN A 154 -24.13 -29.95 -13.56
C ASN A 154 -23.32 -31.26 -13.61
N ALA A 155 -22.22 -31.33 -12.86
CA ALA A 155 -21.41 -32.54 -12.75
C ALA A 155 -21.32 -33.02 -11.29
N ILE A 156 -21.51 -34.31 -11.06
CA ILE A 156 -21.61 -34.89 -9.72
C ILE A 156 -20.76 -36.16 -9.63
N VAL A 157 -19.89 -36.25 -8.62
CA VAL A 157 -19.21 -37.50 -8.24
C VAL A 157 -19.52 -37.84 -6.78
N LEU A 158 -20.00 -39.05 -6.52
CA LEU A 158 -20.29 -39.55 -5.17
C LEU A 158 -19.52 -40.84 -4.88
N GLY A 159 -18.80 -40.90 -3.75
CA GLY A 159 -18.27 -42.15 -3.20
C GLY A 159 -16.95 -42.65 -3.80
N ALA A 160 -16.32 -41.92 -4.70
CA ALA A 160 -14.97 -42.25 -5.18
C ALA A 160 -13.89 -41.95 -4.12
N GLN A 161 -12.72 -42.60 -4.20
CA GLN A 161 -11.62 -42.25 -3.29
C GLN A 161 -11.07 -40.87 -3.63
N ASN A 162 -10.79 -40.62 -4.92
CA ASN A 162 -10.22 -39.38 -5.42
C ASN A 162 -11.11 -38.76 -6.51
N PRO A 163 -12.24 -38.12 -6.17
CA PRO A 163 -13.14 -37.55 -7.16
C PRO A 163 -12.54 -36.33 -7.87
N THR A 164 -12.77 -36.26 -9.18
CA THR A 164 -12.49 -35.08 -10.03
C THR A 164 -13.75 -34.65 -10.76
N VAL A 165 -14.17 -33.41 -10.59
CA VAL A 165 -15.40 -32.88 -11.18
C VAL A 165 -15.11 -31.66 -12.04
N PHE A 166 -15.62 -31.67 -13.26
CA PHE A 166 -15.57 -30.53 -14.18
C PHE A 166 -16.98 -30.19 -14.66
N SER A 167 -17.38 -28.94 -14.51
CA SER A 167 -18.64 -28.46 -15.08
C SER A 167 -18.42 -27.12 -15.80
N SER A 168 -18.95 -26.99 -17.00
CA SER A 168 -18.81 -25.80 -17.84
C SER A 168 -20.11 -25.46 -18.53
N ALA A 169 -20.53 -24.19 -18.49
CA ALA A 169 -21.68 -23.69 -19.21
C ALA A 169 -21.31 -22.42 -19.98
N THR A 170 -21.62 -22.37 -21.28
CA THR A 170 -21.40 -21.19 -22.14
C THR A 170 -22.71 -20.77 -22.80
N GLY A 171 -23.18 -19.56 -22.50
CA GLY A 171 -24.36 -19.01 -23.17
C GLY A 171 -24.11 -18.83 -24.67
N GLY A 172 -25.15 -19.00 -25.47
CA GLY A 172 -25.08 -18.77 -26.92
C GLY A 172 -24.91 -17.30 -27.24
N ASN A 173 -24.21 -16.97 -28.33
CA ASN A 173 -24.11 -15.58 -28.77
C ASN A 173 -25.44 -15.08 -29.35
N GLY A 174 -25.73 -13.79 -29.20
CA GLY A 174 -26.81 -13.12 -29.89
C GLY A 174 -26.56 -13.05 -31.41
N GLY A 175 -27.64 -13.12 -32.18
CA GLY A 175 -27.63 -12.94 -33.62
C GLY A 175 -27.41 -11.48 -33.99
N SER A 176 -26.71 -11.25 -35.11
CA SER A 176 -26.52 -9.88 -35.61
C SER A 176 -27.72 -9.42 -36.45
N ALA A 177 -27.95 -8.12 -36.45
CA ALA A 177 -28.91 -7.45 -37.32
C ALA A 177 -28.20 -6.71 -38.46
N GLN A 178 -28.94 -6.46 -39.54
CA GLN A 178 -28.52 -5.62 -40.66
C GLN A 178 -29.26 -4.25 -40.55
N ASN A 179 -28.78 -3.16 -41.15
CA ASN A 179 -29.41 -1.80 -41.19
C ASN A 179 -30.25 -1.37 -39.95
N VAL A 180 -31.53 -0.99 -40.08
CA VAL A 180 -32.31 -0.32 -39.01
C VAL A 180 -32.81 -1.28 -37.90
N ALA A 181 -32.06 -2.31 -37.54
CA ALA A 181 -32.47 -3.37 -36.61
C ALA A 181 -31.46 -3.63 -35.49
N THR A 182 -31.92 -4.18 -34.36
CA THR A 182 -31.12 -4.40 -33.15
C THR A 182 -30.50 -5.79 -33.10
N GLY A 183 -29.27 -5.89 -32.58
CA GLY A 183 -28.65 -7.18 -32.28
C GLY A 183 -29.38 -7.92 -31.16
N GLY A 184 -29.33 -9.25 -31.19
CA GLY A 184 -29.90 -10.08 -30.13
C GLY A 184 -29.00 -10.11 -28.89
N ASN A 185 -29.57 -10.28 -27.70
CA ASN A 185 -28.76 -10.45 -26.48
C ASN A 185 -28.04 -11.81 -26.47
N GLY A 186 -26.91 -11.87 -25.77
CA GLY A 186 -26.26 -13.14 -25.44
C GLY A 186 -27.07 -13.97 -24.45
N GLY A 187 -26.92 -15.29 -24.53
CA GLY A 187 -27.57 -16.25 -23.63
C GLY A 187 -26.88 -16.33 -22.27
N ASN A 188 -27.62 -16.73 -21.24
CA ASN A 188 -27.08 -16.86 -19.88
C ASN A 188 -26.41 -18.22 -19.65
N ALA A 189 -25.45 -18.28 -18.72
CA ALA A 189 -24.79 -19.51 -18.29
C ALA A 189 -24.93 -19.73 -16.78
N ASN A 190 -25.28 -20.96 -16.39
CA ASN A 190 -25.30 -21.42 -15.00
C ASN A 190 -24.57 -22.76 -14.86
N VAL A 191 -23.79 -22.91 -13.80
CA VAL A 191 -23.01 -24.13 -13.55
C VAL A 191 -23.12 -24.58 -12.10
N GLN A 192 -23.13 -25.89 -11.88
CA GLN A 192 -23.11 -26.56 -10.58
C GLN A 192 -22.11 -27.72 -10.60
N ALA A 193 -21.45 -28.00 -9.49
CA ALA A 193 -20.56 -29.15 -9.40
C ALA A 193 -20.41 -29.67 -7.97
N THR A 194 -20.57 -30.98 -7.78
CA THR A 194 -20.54 -31.60 -6.45
C THR A 194 -19.62 -32.81 -6.42
N ALA A 195 -18.75 -32.90 -5.42
CA ALA A 195 -17.92 -34.09 -5.20
C ALA A 195 -17.91 -34.51 -3.72
N ILE A 196 -18.17 -35.79 -3.47
CA ILE A 196 -18.00 -36.40 -2.14
C ILE A 196 -17.01 -37.55 -2.30
N GLY A 197 -15.82 -37.37 -1.72
CA GLY A 197 -14.71 -38.30 -1.80
C GLY A 197 -14.23 -38.80 -0.44
N ILE A 198 -13.46 -39.88 -0.47
CA ILE A 198 -12.82 -40.42 0.73
C ILE A 198 -11.50 -39.68 1.01
N GLN A 199 -10.68 -39.47 -0.01
CA GLN A 199 -9.36 -38.85 0.07
C GLN A 199 -9.35 -37.48 -0.63
N GLN A 200 -8.62 -37.31 -1.73
CA GLN A 200 -8.46 -36.00 -2.38
C GLN A 200 -9.69 -35.64 -3.23
N VAL A 201 -10.15 -34.40 -3.17
CA VAL A 201 -11.29 -33.92 -3.96
C VAL A 201 -10.85 -32.70 -4.79
N ASN A 202 -11.11 -32.74 -6.09
CA ASN A 202 -10.83 -31.63 -7.00
C ASN A 202 -12.08 -31.26 -7.81
N ILE A 203 -12.48 -29.98 -7.77
CA ILE A 203 -13.67 -29.47 -8.44
C ILE A 203 -13.35 -28.17 -9.18
N SER A 204 -13.76 -28.09 -10.44
CA SER A 204 -13.72 -26.88 -11.26
C SER A 204 -15.06 -26.63 -11.92
N ALA A 205 -15.63 -25.44 -11.73
CA ALA A 205 -16.87 -25.01 -12.36
C ALA A 205 -16.70 -23.65 -13.05
N VAL A 206 -17.12 -23.55 -14.31
CA VAL A 206 -16.98 -22.33 -15.13
C VAL A 206 -18.31 -21.98 -15.80
N ALA A 207 -18.80 -20.76 -15.59
CA ALA A 207 -19.93 -20.19 -16.31
C ALA A 207 -19.46 -18.98 -17.14
N THR A 208 -19.79 -18.97 -18.43
CA THR A 208 -19.48 -17.87 -19.35
C THR A 208 -20.75 -17.41 -20.06
N GLY A 209 -21.15 -16.17 -19.86
CA GLY A 209 -22.28 -15.57 -20.57
C GLY A 209 -21.98 -15.46 -22.06
N GLY A 210 -23.00 -15.61 -22.91
CA GLY A 210 -22.85 -15.42 -24.35
C GLY A 210 -22.67 -13.95 -24.71
N ASN A 211 -22.02 -13.65 -25.82
CA ASN A 211 -21.84 -12.26 -26.26
C ASN A 211 -23.12 -11.72 -26.91
N GLY A 212 -23.36 -10.42 -26.79
CA GLY A 212 -24.39 -9.73 -27.53
C GLY A 212 -24.12 -9.70 -29.04
N GLY A 213 -25.18 -9.79 -29.83
CA GLY A 213 -25.12 -9.67 -31.29
C GLY A 213 -24.94 -8.23 -31.75
N GLY A 214 -24.34 -8.05 -32.93
CA GLY A 214 -24.14 -6.71 -33.50
C GLY A 214 -25.46 -6.09 -33.98
N GLY A 215 -25.72 -4.85 -33.61
CA GLY A 215 -26.66 -3.96 -34.30
C GLY A 215 -25.97 -3.25 -35.47
N ALA A 216 -26.74 -2.63 -36.37
CA ALA A 216 -26.12 -1.96 -37.52
C ALA A 216 -25.58 -0.55 -37.19
N PRO A 217 -24.71 0.01 -38.06
CA PRO A 217 -23.84 1.12 -37.71
C PRO A 217 -24.50 2.50 -37.52
N ILE A 218 -25.76 2.69 -37.96
CA ILE A 218 -26.29 4.04 -38.25
C ILE A 218 -27.39 4.52 -37.29
N THR A 219 -28.16 3.62 -36.65
CA THR A 219 -29.32 4.03 -35.83
C THR A 219 -29.70 3.08 -34.68
N ASN A 220 -29.06 1.91 -34.52
CA ASN A 220 -29.63 0.83 -33.70
C ASN A 220 -28.68 0.23 -32.67
N ALA A 221 -29.29 -0.43 -31.67
CA ALA A 221 -28.59 -0.96 -30.52
C ALA A 221 -27.94 -2.33 -30.78
N GLY A 222 -26.72 -2.51 -30.24
CA GLY A 222 -26.12 -3.82 -30.06
C GLY A 222 -26.81 -4.59 -28.93
N GLY A 223 -26.80 -5.92 -28.99
CA GLY A 223 -27.35 -6.74 -27.91
C GLY A 223 -26.47 -6.70 -26.67
N ASN A 224 -27.03 -6.83 -25.48
CA ASN A 224 -26.25 -6.95 -24.24
C ASN A 224 -25.58 -8.32 -24.13
N GLY A 225 -24.48 -8.38 -23.39
CA GLY A 225 -23.88 -9.65 -22.98
C GLY A 225 -24.77 -10.45 -22.04
N GLY A 226 -24.69 -11.78 -22.13
CA GLY A 226 -25.39 -12.72 -21.27
C GLY A 226 -24.77 -12.80 -19.88
N SER A 227 -25.58 -13.14 -18.87
CA SER A 227 -25.11 -13.27 -17.49
C SER A 227 -24.43 -14.62 -17.23
N ALA A 228 -23.49 -14.67 -16.29
CA ALA A 228 -22.89 -15.90 -15.78
C ALA A 228 -23.11 -16.04 -14.27
N THR A 229 -23.55 -17.23 -13.83
CA THR A 229 -23.88 -17.49 -12.42
C THR A 229 -23.35 -18.84 -11.93
N LEU A 230 -23.00 -18.88 -10.64
CA LEU A 230 -22.80 -20.10 -9.86
C LEU A 230 -23.99 -20.19 -8.88
N SER A 231 -25.06 -20.89 -9.25
CA SER A 231 -26.27 -20.97 -8.42
C SER A 231 -26.80 -22.39 -8.28
N SER A 232 -27.13 -22.76 -7.04
CA SER A 232 -27.81 -24.01 -6.68
C SER A 232 -29.31 -24.00 -6.98
N ALA A 233 -29.82 -22.95 -7.64
CA ALA A 233 -31.23 -22.78 -8.00
C ALA A 233 -32.22 -22.93 -6.82
N GLY A 234 -31.78 -22.61 -5.60
CA GLY A 234 -32.61 -22.67 -4.39
C GLY A 234 -32.64 -24.02 -3.66
N LEU A 235 -31.79 -24.98 -4.05
CA LEU A 235 -31.70 -26.31 -3.42
C LEU A 235 -31.00 -26.34 -2.05
N GLY A 236 -30.50 -25.19 -1.58
CA GLY A 236 -29.83 -25.06 -0.29
C GLY A 236 -28.38 -25.55 -0.35
N GLY A 237 -27.44 -24.64 -0.08
CA GLY A 237 -26.01 -24.92 -0.03
C GLY A 237 -25.27 -24.48 -1.29
N PRO A 238 -23.94 -24.66 -1.33
CA PRO A 238 -23.11 -24.07 -2.37
C PRO A 238 -23.36 -24.67 -3.76
N ALA A 239 -23.33 -23.84 -4.81
CA ALA A 239 -23.44 -24.30 -6.20
C ALA A 239 -22.26 -25.21 -6.62
N VAL A 240 -21.08 -24.94 -6.07
CA VAL A 240 -19.86 -25.73 -6.27
C VAL A 240 -19.36 -26.23 -4.91
N PHE A 241 -19.40 -27.55 -4.66
CA PHE A 241 -19.23 -28.09 -3.32
C PHE A 241 -18.43 -29.40 -3.24
N GLY A 242 -17.41 -29.44 -2.37
CA GLY A 242 -16.54 -30.61 -2.19
C GLY A 242 -16.40 -31.10 -0.75
N ILE A 243 -16.47 -32.41 -0.52
CA ILE A 243 -16.24 -33.05 0.78
C ILE A 243 -15.16 -34.14 0.68
N SER A 244 -14.21 -34.13 1.60
CA SER A 244 -13.35 -35.29 1.91
C SER A 244 -13.70 -35.86 3.28
N THR A 245 -14.01 -37.15 3.35
CA THR A 245 -14.42 -37.82 4.59
C THR A 245 -13.26 -38.40 5.40
N ASN A 246 -12.05 -38.53 4.84
CA ASN A 246 -10.86 -39.06 5.51
C ASN A 246 -9.70 -38.05 5.58
N GLY A 247 -10.00 -36.75 5.55
CA GLY A 247 -9.01 -35.69 5.74
C GLY A 247 -8.05 -35.47 4.56
N GLY A 248 -8.44 -35.87 3.35
CA GLY A 248 -7.70 -35.52 2.14
C GLY A 248 -7.82 -34.03 1.78
N THR A 249 -6.98 -33.60 0.84
CA THR A 249 -7.05 -32.21 0.34
C THR A 249 -8.31 -32.00 -0.49
N VAL A 250 -9.01 -30.89 -0.24
CA VAL A 250 -10.18 -30.47 -1.00
C VAL A 250 -9.86 -29.16 -1.69
N THR A 251 -9.95 -29.16 -3.02
CA THR A 251 -9.77 -27.97 -3.86
C THR A 251 -11.05 -27.71 -4.64
N VAL A 252 -11.62 -26.52 -4.46
CA VAL A 252 -12.86 -26.09 -5.12
C VAL A 252 -12.63 -24.75 -5.79
N SER A 253 -12.89 -24.68 -7.09
CA SER A 253 -12.81 -23.46 -7.89
C SER A 253 -14.12 -23.19 -8.62
N GLY A 254 -14.65 -21.98 -8.45
CA GLY A 254 -15.81 -21.48 -9.19
C GLY A 254 -15.49 -20.17 -9.91
N THR A 255 -15.70 -20.14 -11.22
CA THR A 255 -15.46 -18.97 -12.07
C THR A 255 -16.73 -18.57 -12.82
N ALA A 256 -17.08 -17.28 -12.79
CA ALA A 256 -18.15 -16.71 -13.62
C ALA A 256 -17.63 -15.52 -14.43
N ILE A 257 -17.94 -15.52 -15.73
CA ILE A 257 -17.50 -14.54 -16.72
C ILE A 257 -18.70 -13.97 -17.45
N GLY A 258 -18.97 -12.68 -17.31
CA GLY A 258 -20.04 -12.01 -18.03
C GLY A 258 -19.76 -11.96 -19.53
N GLY A 259 -20.81 -12.08 -20.35
CA GLY A 259 -20.69 -11.92 -21.80
C GLY A 259 -20.40 -10.48 -22.20
N ASP A 260 -19.74 -10.29 -23.33
CA ASP A 260 -19.46 -8.97 -23.89
C ASP A 260 -20.72 -8.37 -24.55
N GLY A 261 -20.82 -7.04 -24.54
CA GLY A 261 -21.81 -6.30 -25.30
C GLY A 261 -21.57 -6.36 -26.81
N GLY A 262 -22.64 -6.39 -27.59
CA GLY A 262 -22.61 -6.36 -29.04
C GLY A 262 -22.29 -4.96 -29.60
N MET A 263 -21.63 -4.92 -30.75
CA MET A 263 -21.35 -3.66 -31.44
C MET A 263 -22.63 -3.01 -32.00
N GLY A 264 -22.69 -1.69 -32.16
CA GLY A 264 -23.84 -0.99 -32.76
C GLY A 264 -23.74 0.52 -32.61
N TYR A 265 -24.69 1.28 -33.15
CA TYR A 265 -24.75 2.73 -32.91
C TYR A 265 -24.91 3.04 -31.41
N SER A 266 -25.86 2.34 -30.75
CA SER A 266 -25.97 2.26 -29.29
C SER A 266 -25.50 0.87 -28.83
N PRO A 267 -24.21 0.66 -28.59
CA PRO A 267 -23.69 -0.67 -28.31
C PRO A 267 -24.28 -1.29 -27.05
N GLY A 268 -24.25 -2.62 -27.00
CA GLY A 268 -24.66 -3.37 -25.84
C GLY A 268 -23.68 -3.20 -24.68
N ASN A 269 -24.18 -3.37 -23.47
CA ASN A 269 -23.36 -3.40 -22.27
C ASN A 269 -22.80 -4.81 -22.04
N GLY A 270 -21.62 -4.87 -21.43
CA GLY A 270 -21.06 -6.09 -20.88
C GLY A 270 -21.83 -6.53 -19.64
N ALA A 271 -21.97 -7.84 -19.44
CA ALA A 271 -22.71 -8.38 -18.30
C ALA A 271 -21.91 -8.23 -17.00
N SER A 272 -22.59 -7.82 -15.93
CA SER A 272 -21.99 -7.81 -14.59
C SER A 272 -22.03 -9.20 -13.95
N VAL A 273 -21.05 -9.51 -13.11
CA VAL A 273 -20.96 -10.76 -12.36
C VAL A 273 -20.88 -10.46 -10.87
N SER A 274 -21.71 -11.16 -10.08
CA SER A 274 -21.68 -11.08 -8.62
C SER A 274 -21.74 -12.50 -8.04
N LEU A 275 -20.70 -12.86 -7.28
CA LEU A 275 -20.60 -14.13 -6.57
C LEU A 275 -20.53 -13.85 -5.07
N SER A 276 -21.29 -14.62 -4.29
CA SER A 276 -21.33 -14.53 -2.85
C SER A 276 -21.31 -15.93 -2.25
N SER A 277 -20.43 -16.15 -1.28
CA SER A 277 -20.42 -17.28 -0.38
C SER A 277 -20.31 -16.72 1.03
N ASN A 278 -21.37 -16.83 1.84
CA ASN A 278 -21.42 -16.29 3.19
C ASN A 278 -22.06 -17.25 4.21
N GLY A 279 -22.08 -18.55 3.91
CA GLY A 279 -22.72 -19.58 4.72
C GLY A 279 -24.24 -19.66 4.49
N GLY A 280 -24.74 -19.08 3.39
CA GLY A 280 -26.14 -19.04 3.03
C GLY A 280 -26.55 -20.12 2.02
N ALA A 281 -27.85 -20.18 1.72
CA ALA A 281 -28.41 -21.14 0.76
C ALA A 281 -27.98 -20.91 -0.71
N ASN A 282 -27.44 -19.72 -1.00
CA ASN A 282 -27.05 -19.28 -2.35
C ASN A 282 -25.53 -19.12 -2.49
N ASP A 283 -24.76 -19.83 -1.67
CA ASP A 283 -23.30 -19.78 -1.74
C ASP A 283 -22.81 -20.24 -3.13
N ALA A 284 -21.84 -19.54 -3.71
CA ALA A 284 -21.28 -19.91 -5.00
C ALA A 284 -20.32 -21.12 -4.88
N VAL A 285 -19.45 -21.10 -3.87
CA VAL A 285 -18.47 -22.17 -3.58
C VAL A 285 -18.47 -22.54 -2.09
N GLY A 286 -18.15 -23.80 -1.77
CA GLY A 286 -17.93 -24.27 -0.40
C GLY A 286 -17.28 -25.65 -0.33
N GLY A 287 -16.93 -26.11 0.87
CA GLY A 287 -16.38 -27.45 1.05
C GLY A 287 -16.08 -27.84 2.50
N ALA A 288 -15.69 -29.10 2.70
CA ALA A 288 -15.44 -29.69 4.02
C ALA A 288 -14.31 -30.75 3.99
N THR A 289 -13.38 -30.66 4.93
CA THR A 289 -12.35 -31.69 5.21
C THR A 289 -11.69 -31.39 6.56
N SER A 290 -11.07 -32.40 7.18
CA SER A 290 -10.11 -32.24 8.29
C SER A 290 -8.66 -32.01 7.81
N GLY A 291 -8.39 -32.20 6.51
CA GLY A 291 -7.08 -31.96 5.88
C GLY A 291 -6.86 -30.51 5.48
N ALA A 292 -6.46 -30.27 4.23
CA ALA A 292 -6.31 -28.94 3.65
C ALA A 292 -7.52 -28.59 2.76
N LEU A 293 -8.07 -27.39 2.93
CA LEU A 293 -9.20 -26.87 2.17
C LEU A 293 -8.79 -25.60 1.42
N TYR A 294 -8.99 -25.61 0.11
CA TYR A 294 -8.75 -24.49 -0.80
C TYR A 294 -10.05 -24.13 -1.51
N LEU A 295 -10.55 -22.92 -1.29
CA LEU A 295 -11.73 -22.38 -1.96
C LEU A 295 -11.33 -21.16 -2.78
N THR A 296 -11.61 -21.19 -4.09
CA THR A 296 -11.37 -20.06 -5.00
C THR A 296 -12.65 -19.64 -5.69
N GLN A 297 -12.92 -18.34 -5.69
CA GLN A 297 -14.07 -17.73 -6.35
C GLN A 297 -13.59 -16.60 -7.27
N THR A 298 -14.01 -16.61 -8.53
CA THR A 298 -13.56 -15.64 -9.54
C THR A 298 -14.75 -15.03 -10.28
N ALA A 299 -14.89 -13.70 -10.21
CA ALA A 299 -15.90 -12.93 -10.94
C ALA A 299 -15.22 -12.02 -11.98
N ILE A 300 -15.67 -12.09 -13.23
CA ILE A 300 -15.17 -11.26 -14.33
C ILE A 300 -16.36 -10.62 -15.04
N GLY A 301 -16.42 -9.29 -15.07
CA GLY A 301 -17.42 -8.56 -15.85
C GLY A 301 -17.12 -8.61 -17.34
N GLY A 302 -18.16 -8.68 -18.17
CA GLY A 302 -18.03 -8.62 -19.63
C GLY A 302 -17.66 -7.22 -20.11
N ASN A 303 -17.05 -7.10 -21.28
CA ASN A 303 -16.71 -5.81 -21.87
C ASN A 303 -17.94 -5.16 -22.53
N GLY A 304 -17.96 -3.84 -22.60
CA GLY A 304 -18.95 -3.11 -23.40
C GLY A 304 -18.71 -3.28 -24.90
N GLY A 305 -19.79 -3.18 -25.69
CA GLY A 305 -19.72 -3.23 -27.15
C GLY A 305 -19.20 -1.94 -27.77
N ASN A 306 -18.65 -2.02 -28.98
CA ASN A 306 -18.14 -0.85 -29.70
C ASN A 306 -19.27 -0.12 -30.44
N GLY A 307 -19.24 1.21 -30.47
CA GLY A 307 -20.29 1.99 -31.09
C GLY A 307 -20.07 3.49 -31.13
N GLU A 308 -21.17 4.25 -31.26
CA GLU A 308 -21.11 5.71 -31.30
C GLU A 308 -20.85 6.28 -29.88
N ALA A 309 -21.56 5.72 -28.89
CA ALA A 309 -21.26 5.85 -27.47
C ALA A 309 -20.88 4.47 -26.94
N GLY A 310 -19.61 4.20 -26.67
CA GLY A 310 -19.11 2.87 -26.26
C GLY A 310 -19.94 2.24 -25.13
N GLY A 311 -20.14 0.93 -25.17
CA GLY A 311 -20.95 0.21 -24.19
C GLY A 311 -20.30 0.23 -22.81
N ALA A 312 -21.09 0.13 -21.75
CA ALA A 312 -20.55 0.00 -20.40
C ALA A 312 -19.86 -1.36 -20.20
N GLY A 313 -18.74 -1.37 -19.51
CA GLY A 313 -18.14 -2.59 -18.98
C GLY A 313 -18.94 -3.11 -17.79
N GLY A 314 -19.07 -4.43 -17.67
CA GLY A 314 -19.76 -5.08 -16.56
C GLY A 314 -18.96 -4.99 -15.26
N ASN A 315 -19.65 -4.80 -14.13
CA ASN A 315 -19.02 -4.84 -12.81
C ASN A 315 -18.70 -6.28 -12.39
N ALA A 316 -17.69 -6.47 -11.55
CA ALA A 316 -17.36 -7.75 -10.93
C ALA A 316 -17.33 -7.65 -9.40
N SER A 317 -18.06 -8.55 -8.73
CA SER A 317 -18.05 -8.68 -7.27
C SER A 317 -17.85 -10.14 -6.88
N SER A 318 -16.90 -10.42 -5.99
CA SER A 318 -16.64 -11.75 -5.43
C SER A 318 -16.45 -11.65 -3.92
N THR A 319 -17.38 -12.23 -3.17
CA THR A 319 -17.37 -12.27 -1.70
C THR A 319 -17.31 -13.70 -1.22
N LEU A 320 -16.30 -14.03 -0.41
CA LEU A 320 -16.11 -15.37 0.18
C LEU A 320 -15.82 -15.24 1.68
N VAL A 321 -16.83 -15.54 2.49
CA VAL A 321 -16.78 -15.55 3.95
C VAL A 321 -16.96 -16.97 4.42
N GLY A 322 -15.96 -17.49 5.13
CA GLY A 322 -15.94 -18.85 5.63
C GLY A 322 -15.48 -18.95 7.08
N THR A 323 -16.20 -19.78 7.83
CA THR A 323 -15.77 -20.31 9.12
C THR A 323 -15.33 -21.74 8.88
N ASN A 324 -14.19 -22.19 9.39
CA ASN A 324 -13.65 -23.54 9.20
C ASN A 324 -14.43 -24.55 10.07
N PRO A 325 -15.53 -25.14 9.58
CA PRO A 325 -16.50 -25.83 10.44
C PRO A 325 -16.09 -27.28 10.71
N PHE A 326 -15.24 -27.84 9.86
CA PHE A 326 -14.89 -29.25 9.78
C PHE A 326 -13.46 -29.53 10.23
N GLY A 327 -12.78 -28.51 10.76
CA GLY A 327 -11.48 -28.67 11.39
C GLY A 327 -10.31 -28.83 10.41
N ALA A 328 -10.38 -28.22 9.22
CA ALA A 328 -9.28 -28.25 8.27
C ALA A 328 -8.00 -27.70 8.91
N LEU A 329 -6.90 -28.44 8.84
CA LEU A 329 -5.58 -28.00 9.32
C LEU A 329 -5.04 -26.83 8.51
N SER A 330 -5.41 -26.71 7.23
CA SER A 330 -5.10 -25.55 6.40
C SER A 330 -6.36 -25.06 5.73
N TYR A 331 -6.74 -23.81 5.99
CA TYR A 331 -7.99 -23.20 5.51
C TYR A 331 -7.68 -21.96 4.66
N ASN A 332 -7.77 -22.12 3.34
CA ASN A 332 -7.30 -21.13 2.37
C ASN A 332 -8.45 -20.67 1.47
N LEU A 333 -8.78 -19.39 1.54
CA LEU A 333 -9.86 -18.78 0.77
C LEU A 333 -9.27 -17.70 -0.14
N SER A 334 -9.73 -17.67 -1.39
CA SER A 334 -9.27 -16.72 -2.40
C SER A 334 -10.45 -16.15 -3.19
N THR A 335 -10.49 -14.83 -3.35
CA THR A 335 -11.41 -14.15 -4.29
C THR A 335 -10.68 -13.30 -5.31
N TYR A 336 -11.22 -13.31 -6.53
CA TYR A 336 -10.75 -12.52 -7.66
C TYR A 336 -11.93 -11.79 -8.28
N ALA A 337 -11.78 -10.48 -8.51
CA ALA A 337 -12.77 -9.66 -9.20
C ALA A 337 -12.10 -8.81 -10.29
N VAL A 338 -12.59 -8.89 -11.52
CA VAL A 338 -12.08 -8.09 -12.65
C VAL A 338 -13.25 -7.38 -13.33
N GLY A 339 -13.26 -6.05 -13.28
CA GLY A 339 -14.25 -5.24 -13.97
C GLY A 339 -14.05 -5.31 -15.48
N GLY A 340 -15.15 -5.33 -16.24
CA GLY A 340 -15.14 -5.31 -17.69
C GLY A 340 -14.68 -3.96 -18.23
N ARG A 341 -14.05 -3.95 -19.40
CA ARG A 341 -13.66 -2.70 -20.08
C ARG A 341 -14.87 -2.06 -20.75
N MET A 342 -14.89 -0.74 -20.82
CA MET A 342 -15.85 -0.04 -21.69
C MET A 342 -15.58 -0.36 -23.17
N GLY A 343 -16.63 -0.31 -23.99
CA GLY A 343 -16.49 -0.43 -25.44
C GLY A 343 -15.93 0.84 -26.09
N GLN A 344 -15.37 0.71 -27.29
CA GLN A 344 -14.84 1.85 -28.05
C GLN A 344 -15.98 2.72 -28.59
N GLY A 345 -15.93 4.01 -28.32
CA GLY A 345 -16.92 4.99 -28.75
C GLY A 345 -16.39 5.96 -29.81
N VAL A 346 -17.19 6.30 -30.81
CA VAL A 346 -16.84 7.39 -31.75
C VAL A 346 -16.87 8.75 -31.04
N TYR A 347 -17.97 9.06 -30.35
CA TYR A 347 -18.13 10.34 -29.63
C TYR A 347 -17.90 10.22 -28.13
N PHE A 348 -18.43 9.18 -27.47
CA PHE A 348 -18.36 9.02 -26.01
C PHE A 348 -17.96 7.60 -25.60
N GLY A 349 -17.18 7.48 -24.53
CA GLY A 349 -16.92 6.19 -23.88
C GLY A 349 -18.03 5.82 -22.90
N GLY A 350 -18.33 4.53 -22.76
CA GLY A 350 -19.15 4.02 -21.66
C GLY A 350 -18.37 3.98 -20.34
N PRO A 351 -19.03 3.82 -19.18
CA PRO A 351 -18.31 3.62 -17.92
C PRO A 351 -17.58 2.27 -17.91
N ASN A 352 -16.39 2.24 -17.30
CA ASN A 352 -15.67 1.00 -17.03
C ASN A 352 -16.28 0.24 -15.85
N GLY A 353 -16.14 -1.09 -15.89
CA GLY A 353 -16.59 -1.97 -14.81
C GLY A 353 -15.75 -1.80 -13.54
N MET A 354 -16.42 -1.73 -12.40
CA MET A 354 -15.78 -1.76 -11.08
C MET A 354 -15.48 -3.20 -10.64
N ALA A 355 -14.48 -3.37 -9.78
CA ALA A 355 -14.13 -4.66 -9.17
C ALA A 355 -14.15 -4.59 -7.64
N ASN A 356 -14.83 -5.56 -7.01
CA ASN A 356 -14.84 -5.75 -5.56
C ASN A 356 -14.52 -7.21 -5.21
N ALA A 357 -13.41 -7.44 -4.52
CA ALA A 357 -13.01 -8.75 -4.00
C ALA A 357 -12.95 -8.72 -2.48
N GLN A 358 -13.74 -9.58 -1.82
CA GLN A 358 -13.78 -9.68 -0.37
C GLN A 358 -13.55 -11.12 0.08
N THR A 359 -12.65 -11.34 1.04
CA THR A 359 -12.40 -12.64 1.65
C THR A 359 -12.31 -12.53 3.16
N THR A 360 -13.06 -13.36 3.86
CA THR A 360 -12.95 -13.53 5.31
C THR A 360 -12.82 -15.00 5.64
N ALA A 361 -11.66 -15.41 6.17
CA ALA A 361 -11.40 -16.77 6.60
C ALA A 361 -11.23 -16.81 8.12
N SER A 362 -11.90 -17.74 8.80
CA SER A 362 -11.78 -17.92 10.25
C SER A 362 -11.64 -19.38 10.66
N SER A 363 -10.80 -19.67 11.65
CA SER A 363 -10.62 -21.01 12.22
C SER A 363 -10.25 -20.95 13.70
N SER A 364 -10.50 -22.05 14.42
CA SER A 364 -10.09 -22.28 15.81
C SER A 364 -9.28 -23.57 15.99
N VAL A 365 -8.78 -24.14 14.89
CA VAL A 365 -8.08 -25.44 14.89
C VAL A 365 -6.69 -25.32 15.51
N ILE A 366 -6.39 -26.19 16.47
CA ILE A 366 -5.06 -26.27 17.11
C ILE A 366 -4.00 -26.58 16.06
N GLY A 367 -2.96 -25.75 15.98
CA GLY A 367 -1.88 -25.85 14.99
C GLY A 367 -2.31 -25.58 13.55
N GLY A 368 -3.56 -25.16 13.32
CA GLY A 368 -4.06 -24.89 11.98
C GLY A 368 -3.55 -23.57 11.41
N SER A 369 -3.55 -23.44 10.07
CA SER A 369 -3.24 -22.20 9.38
C SER A 369 -4.46 -21.65 8.65
N VAL A 370 -4.70 -20.34 8.73
CA VAL A 370 -5.75 -19.65 7.98
C VAL A 370 -5.12 -18.68 7.00
N SER A 371 -5.58 -18.71 5.74
CA SER A 371 -5.18 -17.77 4.70
C SER A 371 -6.40 -17.17 4.02
N ALA A 372 -6.40 -15.85 3.87
CA ALA A 372 -7.38 -15.10 3.09
C ALA A 372 -6.66 -14.28 2.01
N PHE A 373 -7.12 -14.38 0.77
CA PHE A 373 -6.55 -13.68 -0.37
C PHE A 373 -7.65 -12.97 -1.17
N SER A 374 -7.50 -11.67 -1.41
CA SER A 374 -8.44 -10.91 -2.25
C SER A 374 -7.70 -10.11 -3.31
N GLN A 375 -8.14 -10.20 -4.57
CA GLN A 375 -7.60 -9.40 -5.66
C GLN A 375 -8.72 -8.74 -6.47
N ALA A 376 -8.65 -7.42 -6.64
CA ALA A 376 -9.57 -6.64 -7.46
C ALA A 376 -8.81 -5.83 -8.53
N MET A 377 -9.31 -5.88 -9.77
CA MET A 377 -8.80 -5.08 -10.89
C MET A 377 -9.94 -4.37 -11.61
N GLY A 378 -9.94 -3.04 -11.59
CA GLY A 378 -10.93 -2.24 -12.29
C GLY A 378 -10.79 -2.35 -13.81
N GLY A 379 -11.90 -2.17 -14.53
CA GLY A 379 -11.92 -2.16 -15.99
C GLY A 379 -11.06 -1.03 -16.54
N GLY A 380 -10.14 -1.35 -17.45
CA GLY A 380 -9.37 -0.34 -18.17
C GLY A 380 -10.18 0.24 -19.32
N ALA A 381 -9.98 1.53 -19.59
CA ALA A 381 -10.67 2.17 -20.68
C ALA A 381 -10.17 1.72 -22.07
N SER A 382 -11.01 1.93 -23.08
CA SER A 382 -10.68 1.75 -24.50
C SER A 382 -10.56 3.11 -25.19
N TYR A 383 -10.08 3.17 -26.44
CA TYR A 383 -9.78 4.42 -27.17
C TYR A 383 -11.04 5.02 -27.83
N PRO A 384 -11.63 6.14 -27.35
CA PRO A 384 -12.68 6.84 -28.09
C PRO A 384 -12.09 7.78 -29.15
N LEU A 385 -12.79 7.99 -30.27
CA LEU A 385 -12.22 8.71 -31.42
C LEU A 385 -12.28 10.25 -31.32
N PHE A 386 -13.28 10.83 -30.63
CA PHE A 386 -13.49 12.29 -30.68
C PHE A 386 -13.67 13.05 -29.35
N LEU A 387 -14.64 12.73 -28.47
CA LEU A 387 -15.15 13.69 -27.46
C LEU A 387 -15.38 13.17 -26.02
N GLY A 388 -15.03 11.91 -25.68
CA GLY A 388 -15.43 11.30 -24.41
C GLY A 388 -14.31 11.00 -23.40
N ASN A 389 -14.58 11.28 -22.11
CA ASN A 389 -13.77 10.83 -20.97
C ASN A 389 -14.17 9.40 -20.60
N GLY A 390 -13.30 8.42 -20.83
CA GLY A 390 -13.49 7.05 -20.33
C GLY A 390 -12.72 6.85 -19.03
N ASP A 391 -13.35 7.11 -17.89
CA ASP A 391 -12.69 6.97 -16.58
C ASP A 391 -12.46 5.49 -16.26
N GLY A 392 -11.28 5.13 -15.77
CA GLY A 392 -10.92 3.78 -15.38
C GLY A 392 -11.77 3.26 -14.21
N GLY A 393 -12.05 1.95 -14.21
CA GLY A 393 -12.84 1.30 -13.19
C GLY A 393 -12.14 1.29 -11.82
N SER A 394 -12.91 1.45 -10.74
CA SER A 394 -12.40 1.34 -9.36
C SER A 394 -12.17 -0.11 -8.94
N ALA A 395 -11.21 -0.33 -8.04
CA ALA A 395 -10.88 -1.63 -7.46
C ALA A 395 -10.86 -1.58 -5.93
N VAL A 396 -11.57 -2.51 -5.29
CA VAL A 396 -11.61 -2.69 -3.84
C VAL A 396 -11.28 -4.14 -3.49
N ALA A 397 -10.23 -4.37 -2.70
CA ALA A 397 -9.83 -5.69 -2.20
C ALA A 397 -9.78 -5.70 -0.66
N ASN A 398 -10.61 -6.52 -0.02
CA ASN A 398 -10.70 -6.63 1.43
C ASN A 398 -10.46 -8.07 1.88
N SER A 399 -9.34 -8.34 2.54
CA SER A 399 -8.97 -9.65 3.05
C SER A 399 -8.92 -9.64 4.58
N THR A 400 -9.43 -10.70 5.20
CA THR A 400 -9.41 -10.89 6.66
C THR A 400 -9.17 -12.36 7.01
N ALA A 401 -8.14 -12.64 7.81
CA ALA A 401 -7.82 -13.97 8.31
C ALA A 401 -7.80 -13.96 9.85
N ILE A 402 -8.56 -14.86 10.48
CA ILE A 402 -8.69 -14.95 11.93
C ILE A 402 -8.41 -16.39 12.37
N ASN A 403 -7.46 -16.57 13.28
CA ASN A 403 -7.17 -17.86 13.88
C ASN A 403 -7.16 -17.79 15.41
N SER A 404 -8.05 -18.53 16.06
CA SER A 404 -8.11 -18.64 17.51
C SER A 404 -7.61 -19.98 18.04
N GLY A 405 -7.11 -20.86 17.18
CA GLY A 405 -6.49 -22.11 17.59
C GLY A 405 -5.15 -21.90 18.29
N ILE A 406 -4.83 -22.75 19.27
CA ILE A 406 -3.50 -22.75 19.91
C ILE A 406 -2.43 -23.01 18.85
N ASN A 407 -1.39 -22.17 18.80
CA ASN A 407 -0.35 -22.17 17.76
C ASN A 407 -0.91 -22.04 16.32
N GLY A 408 -2.10 -21.45 16.15
CA GLY A 408 -2.73 -21.27 14.85
C GLY A 408 -2.31 -19.98 14.15
N GLY A 409 -1.79 -20.06 12.92
CA GLY A 409 -1.31 -18.91 12.16
C GLY A 409 -2.40 -18.23 11.32
N ALA A 410 -2.23 -16.93 11.02
CA ALA A 410 -3.13 -16.17 10.16
C ALA A 410 -2.36 -15.36 9.09
N ASN A 411 -2.77 -15.50 7.84
CA ASN A 411 -2.24 -14.75 6.70
C ASN A 411 -3.36 -14.07 5.93
N SER A 412 -3.27 -12.76 5.73
CA SER A 412 -4.20 -11.97 4.95
C SER A 412 -3.45 -11.18 3.89
N THR A 413 -3.85 -11.34 2.63
CA THR A 413 -3.31 -10.61 1.48
C THR A 413 -4.42 -9.94 0.69
N ALA A 414 -4.25 -8.65 0.35
CA ALA A 414 -5.19 -7.89 -0.47
C ALA A 414 -4.47 -7.08 -1.57
N TYR A 415 -4.93 -7.20 -2.81
CA TYR A 415 -4.38 -6.48 -3.97
C TYR A 415 -5.47 -5.73 -4.73
N ALA A 416 -5.34 -4.42 -4.89
CA ALA A 416 -6.27 -3.59 -5.65
C ALA A 416 -5.56 -2.79 -6.74
N PHE A 417 -6.05 -2.89 -7.97
CA PHE A 417 -5.51 -2.19 -9.14
C PHE A 417 -6.63 -1.41 -9.85
N GLY A 418 -6.57 -0.09 -9.80
CA GLY A 418 -7.49 0.77 -10.54
C GLY A 418 -7.28 0.64 -12.05
N GLY A 419 -8.36 0.74 -12.84
CA GLY A 419 -8.29 0.72 -14.29
C GLY A 419 -7.67 2.00 -14.85
N ALA A 420 -6.96 1.93 -15.99
CA ALA A 420 -6.46 3.13 -16.66
C ALA A 420 -7.59 3.93 -17.31
N GLY A 421 -7.44 5.26 -17.35
CA GLY A 421 -8.32 6.16 -18.09
C GLY A 421 -8.06 6.16 -19.60
N ALA A 422 -9.07 6.57 -20.38
CA ALA A 422 -9.03 6.54 -21.84
C ALA A 422 -8.16 7.63 -22.45
N TRP A 423 -7.47 7.30 -23.54
CA TRP A 423 -6.94 8.30 -24.46
C TRP A 423 -7.98 8.60 -25.55
N PRO A 424 -8.67 9.76 -25.54
CA PRO A 424 -9.48 10.19 -26.66
C PRO A 424 -8.62 10.65 -27.83
N GLY A 425 -9.14 10.43 -29.04
CA GLY A 425 -8.59 11.06 -30.23
C GLY A 425 -8.70 12.59 -30.18
N SER A 426 -8.35 13.21 -31.30
CA SER A 426 -7.78 14.57 -31.35
C SER A 426 -8.49 15.72 -30.61
N SER A 427 -9.74 15.64 -30.11
CA SER A 427 -10.44 16.76 -29.42
C SER A 427 -10.95 16.52 -27.98
N GLY A 428 -10.92 15.30 -27.44
CA GLY A 428 -11.51 14.98 -26.13
C GLY A 428 -10.51 15.13 -24.96
N SER A 429 -10.97 15.20 -23.70
CA SER A 429 -10.07 15.13 -22.53
C SER A 429 -9.81 13.68 -22.11
N GLY A 430 -8.60 13.40 -21.64
CA GLY A 430 -8.22 12.09 -21.12
C GLY A 430 -9.14 11.66 -19.98
N GLY A 431 -9.53 10.39 -19.96
CA GLY A 431 -10.29 9.83 -18.85
C GLY A 431 -9.44 9.75 -17.59
N ASN A 432 -10.04 9.91 -16.41
CA ASN A 432 -9.32 9.76 -15.15
C ASN A 432 -8.97 8.28 -14.90
N GLY A 433 -7.91 8.04 -14.15
CA GLY A 433 -7.57 6.72 -13.66
C GLY A 433 -8.50 6.25 -12.54
N GLY A 434 -8.79 4.95 -12.53
CA GLY A 434 -9.62 4.31 -11.51
C GLY A 434 -8.94 4.27 -10.15
N SER A 435 -9.72 4.37 -9.08
CA SER A 435 -9.21 4.33 -7.71
C SER A 435 -8.89 2.90 -7.25
N ALA A 436 -7.98 2.74 -6.28
CA ALA A 436 -7.64 1.44 -5.70
C ALA A 436 -7.63 1.49 -4.17
N SER A 437 -8.31 0.52 -3.53
CA SER A 437 -8.33 0.35 -2.08
C SER A 437 -8.05 -1.11 -1.71
N ALA A 438 -6.98 -1.37 -0.97
CA ALA A 438 -6.60 -2.69 -0.47
C ALA A 438 -6.53 -2.70 1.06
N SER A 439 -7.23 -3.62 1.70
CA SER A 439 -7.22 -3.81 3.16
C SER A 439 -6.96 -5.27 3.52
N ALA A 440 -5.96 -5.53 4.36
CA ALA A 440 -5.61 -6.85 4.83
C ALA A 440 -5.55 -6.86 6.37
N THR A 441 -6.29 -7.76 7.00
CA THR A 441 -6.31 -7.92 8.46
C THR A 441 -6.03 -9.37 8.84
N ALA A 442 -4.97 -9.62 9.60
CA ALA A 442 -4.59 -10.94 10.10
C ALA A 442 -4.58 -10.95 11.63
N THR A 443 -5.34 -11.86 12.24
CA THR A 443 -5.45 -11.97 13.70
C THR A 443 -5.16 -13.40 14.15
N ALA A 444 -4.19 -13.61 15.03
CA ALA A 444 -3.95 -14.89 15.69
C ALA A 444 -3.83 -14.75 17.21
N THR A 445 -4.78 -15.31 17.96
CA THR A 445 -4.90 -15.03 19.40
C THR A 445 -4.01 -15.90 20.29
N ASN A 446 -3.44 -17.01 19.78
CA ASN A 446 -2.78 -18.03 20.61
C ASN A 446 -1.40 -18.50 20.10
N GLY A 447 -0.56 -17.57 19.61
CA GLY A 447 0.90 -17.76 19.63
C GLY A 447 1.61 -18.21 18.35
N ALA A 448 0.97 -18.22 17.18
CA ALA A 448 1.66 -18.40 15.89
C ALA A 448 1.77 -17.07 15.10
N PRO A 449 2.64 -17.00 14.08
CA PRO A 449 2.88 -15.77 13.33
C PRO A 449 1.64 -15.23 12.61
N VAL A 450 1.57 -13.91 12.51
CA VAL A 450 0.51 -13.17 11.80
C VAL A 450 1.10 -12.33 10.68
N ASN A 451 0.54 -12.43 9.48
CA ASN A 451 1.03 -11.69 8.31
C ASN A 451 -0.14 -10.99 7.61
N ALA A 452 -0.07 -9.67 7.51
CA ALA A 452 -1.03 -8.85 6.76
C ALA A 452 -0.30 -8.07 5.66
N LEU A 453 -0.71 -8.25 4.41
CA LEU A 453 -0.13 -7.60 3.24
C LEU A 453 -1.21 -6.91 2.40
N SER A 454 -1.08 -5.61 2.15
CA SER A 454 -1.96 -4.86 1.26
C SER A 454 -1.15 -4.10 0.21
N THR A 455 -1.57 -4.19 -1.05
CA THR A 455 -1.01 -3.38 -2.14
C THR A 455 -2.14 -2.73 -2.93
N ALA A 456 -2.12 -1.41 -3.05
CA ALA A 456 -3.05 -0.64 -3.86
C ALA A 456 -2.30 0.20 -4.90
N LYS A 457 -2.73 0.13 -6.16
CA LYS A 457 -2.22 0.98 -7.24
C LYS A 457 -3.38 1.65 -7.96
N GLY A 458 -3.44 2.97 -7.92
CA GLY A 458 -4.39 3.75 -8.71
C GLY A 458 -4.09 3.62 -10.20
N GLY A 459 -5.13 3.68 -11.03
CA GLY A 459 -4.99 3.64 -12.48
C GLY A 459 -4.37 4.93 -13.01
N ASP A 460 -3.62 4.85 -14.10
CA ASP A 460 -3.09 6.04 -14.76
C ASP A 460 -4.22 6.81 -15.46
N GLY A 461 -4.12 8.13 -15.50
CA GLY A 461 -4.99 9.00 -16.29
C GLY A 461 -4.66 8.92 -17.77
N GLY A 462 -5.67 9.10 -18.61
CA GLY A 462 -5.55 9.03 -20.05
C GLY A 462 -4.91 10.27 -20.67
N THR A 463 -4.14 10.09 -21.74
CA THR A 463 -3.51 11.17 -22.49
C THR A 463 -4.52 11.91 -23.39
N SER A 464 -4.21 13.11 -23.86
CA SER A 464 -5.05 13.81 -24.86
C SER A 464 -4.26 14.74 -25.78
N GLU A 465 -4.65 14.82 -27.06
CA GLU A 465 -4.00 15.74 -28.01
C GLU A 465 -4.47 17.20 -27.87
N ARG A 466 -5.81 17.45 -27.86
CA ARG A 466 -6.41 18.81 -27.78
C ARG A 466 -7.39 19.03 -26.61
N GLY A 467 -7.59 18.05 -25.73
CA GLY A 467 -8.26 18.20 -24.41
C GLY A 467 -7.31 18.06 -23.21
N ASN A 468 -7.83 18.20 -21.98
CA ASN A 468 -6.99 18.05 -20.78
C ASN A 468 -6.52 16.60 -20.61
N GLY A 469 -5.40 16.38 -19.93
CA GLY A 469 -5.01 15.04 -19.49
C GLY A 469 -5.91 14.58 -18.35
N GLY A 470 -6.19 13.27 -18.28
CA GLY A 470 -6.95 12.71 -17.17
C GLY A 470 -6.13 12.67 -15.88
N ASP A 471 -6.74 12.87 -14.73
CA ASP A 471 -6.06 12.73 -13.45
C ASP A 471 -5.76 11.24 -13.16
N GLY A 472 -4.66 10.96 -12.48
CA GLY A 472 -4.35 9.62 -11.99
C GLY A 472 -5.24 9.21 -10.81
N GLY A 473 -5.59 7.93 -10.72
CA GLY A 473 -6.40 7.39 -9.65
C GLY A 473 -5.69 7.38 -8.31
N PHE A 474 -6.41 7.59 -7.21
CA PHE A 474 -5.84 7.48 -5.86
C PHE A 474 -5.66 6.02 -5.42
N ALA A 475 -4.76 5.79 -4.45
CA ALA A 475 -4.47 4.47 -3.87
C ALA A 475 -4.47 4.50 -2.33
N ILE A 476 -5.15 3.53 -1.71
CA ILE A 476 -5.18 3.32 -0.26
C ILE A 476 -4.81 1.87 0.07
N ALA A 477 -3.77 1.66 0.88
CA ALA A 477 -3.36 0.34 1.35
C ALA A 477 -3.36 0.31 2.89
N ILE A 478 -4.05 -0.66 3.50
CA ILE A 478 -4.15 -0.82 4.95
C ILE A 478 -3.81 -2.26 5.35
N SER A 479 -2.87 -2.44 6.28
CA SER A 479 -2.48 -3.74 6.81
C SER A 479 -2.46 -3.75 8.33
N ASN A 480 -3.21 -4.69 8.92
CA ASN A 480 -3.30 -4.88 10.37
C ASN A 480 -2.93 -6.31 10.74
N ALA A 481 -1.87 -6.48 11.54
CA ALA A 481 -1.44 -7.77 12.07
C ALA A 481 -1.58 -7.75 13.60
N VAL A 482 -2.38 -8.67 14.17
CA VAL A 482 -2.72 -8.69 15.59
C VAL A 482 -2.47 -10.09 16.17
N GLY A 483 -1.63 -10.23 17.19
CA GLY A 483 -1.43 -11.54 17.81
C GLY A 483 -0.44 -11.60 18.97
N LEU A 484 -0.23 -12.80 19.52
CA LEU A 484 0.70 -12.98 20.65
C LEU A 484 2.16 -13.23 20.21
N ALA A 485 2.36 -13.81 19.03
CA ALA A 485 3.68 -14.10 18.46
C ALA A 485 4.18 -12.95 17.58
N SER A 486 5.32 -13.13 16.90
CA SER A 486 5.81 -12.17 15.90
C SER A 486 4.78 -11.91 14.80
N GLY A 487 4.61 -10.66 14.40
CA GLY A 487 3.67 -10.27 13.35
C GLY A 487 4.25 -9.31 12.32
N SER A 488 3.90 -9.47 11.05
CA SER A 488 4.26 -8.56 9.97
C SER A 488 3.03 -7.88 9.39
N ALA A 489 3.03 -6.55 9.34
CA ALA A 489 2.06 -5.74 8.61
C ALA A 489 2.80 -4.95 7.51
N THR A 490 2.43 -5.13 6.25
CA THR A 490 3.05 -4.45 5.10
C THR A 490 2.00 -3.83 4.21
N ALA A 491 1.98 -2.51 4.11
CA ALA A 491 1.08 -1.74 3.26
C ALA A 491 1.86 -0.96 2.20
N ALA A 492 1.47 -1.10 0.93
CA ALA A 492 2.07 -0.39 -0.19
C ALA A 492 1.00 0.31 -1.05
N ALA A 493 1.06 1.63 -1.18
CA ALA A 493 0.16 2.42 -1.99
C ALA A 493 0.91 3.20 -3.07
N THR A 494 0.42 3.19 -4.30
CA THR A 494 0.97 3.98 -5.42
C THR A 494 -0.16 4.68 -6.17
N GLY A 495 -0.16 6.00 -6.18
CA GLY A 495 -1.10 6.78 -6.96
C GLY A 495 -0.83 6.62 -8.46
N GLY A 496 -1.88 6.68 -9.28
CA GLY A 496 -1.74 6.63 -10.74
C GLY A 496 -1.11 7.91 -11.28
N ASN A 497 -0.39 7.84 -12.40
CA ASN A 497 0.14 9.04 -13.04
C ASN A 497 -0.98 9.83 -13.72
N GLY A 498 -0.83 11.14 -13.83
CA GLY A 498 -1.69 11.97 -14.65
C GLY A 498 -1.38 11.82 -16.14
N GLY A 499 -2.38 12.05 -16.98
CA GLY A 499 -2.28 11.95 -18.44
C GLY A 499 -1.58 13.15 -19.07
N ALA A 500 -0.74 12.88 -20.07
CA ALA A 500 -0.01 13.91 -20.83
C ALA A 500 -0.84 14.55 -21.95
N THR A 501 -0.43 15.73 -22.42
CA THR A 501 -1.10 16.50 -23.49
C THR A 501 -0.17 17.28 -24.42
N ASP A 502 -0.59 17.48 -25.69
CA ASP A 502 0.21 18.17 -26.71
C ASP A 502 -0.21 19.63 -27.00
N PHE A 503 -1.51 19.94 -27.12
CA PHE A 503 -1.99 21.25 -27.60
C PHE A 503 -2.98 21.98 -26.68
N SER A 504 -3.48 21.32 -25.64
CA SER A 504 -4.61 21.74 -24.78
C SER A 504 -4.20 22.39 -23.46
N PRO A 505 -5.14 22.90 -22.64
CA PRO A 505 -4.77 23.82 -21.58
C PRO A 505 -4.06 23.17 -20.38
N ASN A 506 -4.37 21.93 -19.96
CA ASN A 506 -3.69 21.33 -18.80
C ASN A 506 -3.39 19.82 -18.92
N GLY A 507 -2.22 19.37 -18.48
CA GLY A 507 -1.93 17.96 -18.16
C GLY A 507 -2.66 17.50 -16.89
N GLY A 508 -2.90 16.19 -16.76
CA GLY A 508 -3.62 15.62 -15.61
C GLY A 508 -2.76 15.54 -14.35
N ASN A 509 -3.34 15.66 -13.17
CA ASN A 509 -2.62 15.54 -11.91
C ASN A 509 -2.31 14.07 -11.58
N GLY A 510 -1.24 13.85 -10.82
CA GLY A 510 -0.94 12.54 -10.26
C GLY A 510 -1.87 12.18 -9.10
N GLY A 511 -2.24 10.91 -9.00
CA GLY A 511 -3.09 10.37 -7.95
C GLY A 511 -2.40 10.35 -6.58
N THR A 512 -3.18 10.49 -5.52
CA THR A 512 -2.68 10.45 -4.14
C THR A 512 -2.44 9.00 -3.68
N ALA A 513 -1.53 8.80 -2.73
CA ALA A 513 -1.23 7.49 -2.14
C ALA A 513 -1.23 7.54 -0.61
N THR A 514 -1.96 6.61 0.02
CA THR A 514 -1.99 6.45 1.49
C THR A 514 -1.70 5.00 1.87
N ALA A 515 -0.65 4.76 2.66
CA ALA A 515 -0.31 3.43 3.17
C ALA A 515 -0.31 3.43 4.71
N MET A 516 -0.98 2.46 5.32
CA MET A 516 -1.05 2.29 6.77
C MET A 516 -0.75 0.85 7.18
N ALA A 517 0.27 0.65 8.01
CA ALA A 517 0.65 -0.66 8.52
C ALA A 517 0.68 -0.66 10.06
N ASN A 518 -0.04 -1.57 10.70
CA ASN A 518 -0.04 -1.71 12.14
C ASN A 518 0.23 -3.17 12.56
N SER A 519 1.29 -3.38 13.34
CA SER A 519 1.63 -4.68 13.94
C SER A 519 1.46 -4.60 15.45
N SER A 520 0.31 -5.06 15.94
CA SER A 520 -0.06 -5.11 17.35
C SER A 520 0.21 -6.50 17.90
N THR A 521 1.48 -6.80 18.15
CA THR A 521 1.94 -8.09 18.65
C THR A 521 2.63 -8.00 20.01
N SER A 522 2.51 -9.04 20.85
CA SER A 522 3.21 -9.06 22.16
C SER A 522 4.67 -9.50 22.04
N SER A 523 5.05 -10.16 20.95
CA SER A 523 6.44 -10.40 20.56
C SER A 523 6.81 -9.43 19.44
N ALA A 524 8.09 -9.05 19.29
CA ALA A 524 8.52 -8.05 18.30
C ALA A 524 7.95 -8.31 16.88
N GLY A 525 7.10 -7.39 16.40
CA GLY A 525 6.51 -7.41 15.06
C GLY A 525 7.05 -6.30 14.15
N THR A 526 6.96 -6.47 12.83
CA THR A 526 7.39 -5.43 11.87
C THR A 526 6.16 -4.80 11.22
N ALA A 527 6.12 -3.47 11.19
CA ALA A 527 5.15 -2.70 10.42
C ALA A 527 5.87 -1.87 9.36
N THR A 528 5.53 -2.06 8.08
CA THR A 528 6.12 -1.33 6.96
C THR A 528 5.02 -0.69 6.13
N ALA A 529 5.00 0.64 6.05
CA ALA A 529 4.11 1.40 5.19
C ALA A 529 4.93 2.15 4.12
N THR A 530 4.59 1.96 2.84
CA THR A 530 5.23 2.66 1.71
C THR A 530 4.17 3.32 0.85
N ALA A 531 4.24 4.64 0.68
CA ALA A 531 3.33 5.41 -0.17
C ALA A 531 4.11 6.22 -1.21
N THR A 532 3.68 6.13 -2.47
CA THR A 532 4.26 6.88 -3.59
C THR A 532 3.15 7.59 -4.35
N GLY A 533 3.17 8.92 -4.37
CA GLY A 533 2.22 9.70 -5.18
C GLY A 533 2.48 9.51 -6.66
N GLY A 534 1.44 9.60 -7.48
CA GLY A 534 1.56 9.52 -8.94
C GLY A 534 2.22 10.77 -9.51
N ASN A 535 2.92 10.67 -10.63
CA ASN A 535 3.47 11.86 -11.30
C ASN A 535 2.37 12.66 -11.98
N GLY A 536 2.54 13.97 -12.11
CA GLY A 536 1.70 14.80 -12.97
C GLY A 536 1.99 14.57 -14.45
N GLY A 537 0.99 14.78 -15.30
CA GLY A 537 1.07 14.64 -16.74
C GLY A 537 1.73 15.84 -17.39
N ASP A 538 2.58 15.58 -18.38
CA ASP A 538 3.28 16.61 -19.15
C ASP A 538 2.33 17.39 -20.06
N ASN A 539 2.72 18.62 -20.42
CA ASN A 539 2.00 19.44 -21.40
C ASN A 539 2.95 20.29 -22.24
N LEU A 540 2.97 20.10 -23.56
CA LEU A 540 3.93 20.80 -24.41
C LEU A 540 3.76 22.33 -24.47
N ARG A 541 2.59 22.92 -24.18
CA ARG A 541 2.31 24.33 -24.49
C ARG A 541 1.78 25.21 -23.37
N VAL A 542 1.14 24.68 -22.32
CA VAL A 542 0.36 25.50 -21.36
C VAL A 542 0.67 25.15 -19.90
N ARG A 543 -0.06 24.21 -19.29
CA ARG A 543 0.11 23.84 -17.88
C ARG A 543 0.28 22.34 -17.76
N ALA A 544 1.31 21.88 -17.09
CA ALA A 544 1.43 20.48 -16.71
C ALA A 544 0.70 20.19 -15.40
N GLY A 545 0.37 18.93 -15.17
CA GLY A 545 -0.31 18.48 -13.96
C GLY A 545 0.63 18.41 -12.75
N ALA A 546 0.10 18.62 -11.55
CA ALA A 546 0.85 18.47 -10.31
C ALA A 546 1.10 17.00 -9.98
N GLY A 547 2.17 16.71 -9.24
CA GLY A 547 2.41 15.40 -8.65
C GLY A 547 1.48 15.11 -7.48
N GLY A 548 1.11 13.84 -7.31
CA GLY A 548 0.23 13.36 -6.24
C GLY A 548 0.93 13.35 -4.88
N ALA A 549 0.16 13.59 -3.82
CA ALA A 549 0.65 13.51 -2.45
C ALA A 549 0.80 12.05 -1.96
N ALA A 550 1.72 11.82 -1.02
CA ALA A 550 1.94 10.53 -0.39
C ALA A 550 1.93 10.60 1.14
N ALA A 551 1.22 9.68 1.78
CA ALA A 551 1.17 9.53 3.24
C ALA A 551 1.43 8.08 3.65
N ALA A 552 2.42 7.85 4.51
CA ALA A 552 2.76 6.53 5.05
C ALA A 552 2.72 6.56 6.59
N THR A 553 2.00 5.64 7.21
CA THR A 553 1.90 5.50 8.66
C THR A 553 2.22 4.07 9.08
N ALA A 554 3.20 3.87 9.96
CA ALA A 554 3.59 2.56 10.48
C ALA A 554 3.55 2.55 12.01
N GLY A 555 2.88 1.56 12.61
CA GLY A 555 2.80 1.36 14.06
C GLY A 555 3.22 -0.05 14.46
N ALA A 556 4.07 -0.21 15.47
CA ALA A 556 4.45 -1.52 15.99
C ALA A 556 4.44 -1.56 17.53
N THR A 557 4.03 -2.70 18.10
CA THR A 557 4.07 -2.95 19.55
C THR A 557 5.01 -4.12 19.90
N GLY A 558 5.21 -4.39 21.20
CA GLY A 558 5.95 -5.58 21.66
C GLY A 558 7.45 -5.57 21.36
N GLY A 559 8.07 -4.39 21.16
CA GLY A 559 9.48 -4.29 20.76
C GLY A 559 9.71 -4.40 19.24
N GLY A 560 8.63 -4.29 18.47
CA GLY A 560 8.63 -4.34 17.02
C GLY A 560 9.19 -3.10 16.30
N ILE A 561 9.52 -3.26 15.01
CA ILE A 561 10.06 -2.19 14.16
C ILE A 561 8.94 -1.54 13.34
N ALA A 562 8.85 -0.21 13.33
CA ALA A 562 7.95 0.55 12.46
C ALA A 562 8.75 1.33 11.40
N ILE A 563 8.40 1.14 10.12
CA ILE A 563 9.04 1.79 8.97
C ILE A 563 7.96 2.46 8.12
N ALA A 564 7.97 3.79 8.06
CA ALA A 564 7.11 4.58 7.19
C ALA A 564 7.95 5.28 6.11
N LYS A 565 7.60 5.07 4.85
CA LYS A 565 8.26 5.69 3.69
C LYS A 565 7.23 6.38 2.80
N ALA A 566 7.34 7.69 2.63
CA ALA A 566 6.47 8.46 1.75
C ALA A 566 7.28 9.20 0.68
N SER A 567 6.88 9.11 -0.58
CA SER A 567 7.46 9.87 -1.69
C SER A 567 6.35 10.58 -2.46
N GLY A 568 6.37 11.90 -2.51
CA GLY A 568 5.48 12.66 -3.37
C GLY A 568 5.79 12.38 -4.84
N GLY A 569 4.76 12.46 -5.69
CA GLY A 569 4.94 12.35 -7.14
C GLY A 569 5.60 13.59 -7.73
N ASN A 570 6.33 13.47 -8.82
CA ASN A 570 6.88 14.63 -9.51
C ASN A 570 5.78 15.37 -10.27
N GLY A 571 5.91 16.69 -10.41
CA GLY A 571 5.05 17.44 -11.32
C GLY A 571 5.44 17.22 -12.79
N GLY A 572 4.48 17.39 -13.68
CA GLY A 572 4.71 17.28 -15.12
C GLY A 572 5.46 18.50 -15.69
N SER A 573 6.09 18.31 -16.83
CA SER A 573 6.89 19.33 -17.53
C SER A 573 6.07 20.08 -18.59
N SER A 574 6.37 21.36 -18.81
CA SER A 574 5.70 22.18 -19.82
C SER A 574 6.54 23.31 -20.40
N ALA A 575 6.21 23.78 -21.60
CA ALA A 575 6.83 25.00 -22.13
C ALA A 575 6.44 26.25 -21.33
N ILE A 576 5.22 26.37 -20.80
CA ILE A 576 4.76 27.62 -20.14
C ILE A 576 4.77 27.49 -18.60
N SER A 577 4.06 26.50 -18.05
CA SER A 577 3.88 26.34 -16.59
C SER A 577 4.00 24.88 -16.21
N ALA A 578 5.06 24.55 -15.47
CA ALA A 578 5.25 23.20 -14.96
C ALA A 578 4.30 22.90 -13.78
N GLY A 579 4.10 21.61 -13.52
CA GLY A 579 3.37 21.14 -12.35
C GLY A 579 4.25 21.10 -11.10
N SER A 580 3.69 21.44 -9.95
CA SER A 580 4.37 21.31 -8.65
C SER A 580 4.56 19.85 -8.26
N GLY A 581 5.61 19.57 -7.50
CA GLY A 581 5.80 18.26 -6.88
C GLY A 581 4.82 17.99 -5.75
N GLY A 582 4.46 16.72 -5.55
CA GLY A 582 3.55 16.27 -4.50
C GLY A 582 4.19 16.27 -3.11
N ALA A 583 3.38 16.52 -2.08
CA ALA A 583 3.85 16.47 -0.69
C ALA A 583 4.04 15.02 -0.19
N ALA A 584 4.94 14.82 0.77
CA ALA A 584 5.19 13.53 1.42
C ALA A 584 5.09 13.63 2.95
N SER A 585 4.37 12.71 3.59
CA SER A 585 4.26 12.59 5.04
C SER A 585 4.52 11.16 5.49
N ALA A 586 5.52 10.94 6.35
CA ALA A 586 5.83 9.65 6.95
C ALA A 586 5.72 9.72 8.47
N ASN A 587 4.91 8.85 9.09
CA ASN A 587 4.78 8.73 10.54
C ASN A 587 5.10 7.29 10.98
N ALA A 588 6.07 7.11 11.87
CA ALA A 588 6.46 5.81 12.42
C ALA A 588 6.42 5.82 13.94
N GLU A 589 5.72 4.86 14.54
CA GLU A 589 5.52 4.79 15.98
C GLU A 589 5.79 3.39 16.52
N THR A 590 6.57 3.28 17.60
CA THR A 590 6.81 2.01 18.29
C THR A 590 6.56 2.07 19.79
N THR A 591 6.03 0.98 20.33
CA THR A 591 5.94 0.73 21.76
C THR A 591 6.71 -0.56 22.13
N GLY A 592 7.41 -0.56 23.27
CA GLY A 592 8.13 -1.76 23.75
C GLY A 592 9.59 -1.89 23.35
N GLY A 593 10.27 -0.84 22.89
CA GLY A 593 11.73 -0.80 22.71
C GLY A 593 12.23 -1.02 21.27
N GLY A 594 11.32 -1.15 20.29
CA GLY A 594 11.70 -1.33 18.89
C GLY A 594 11.94 -0.01 18.13
N ALA A 595 12.53 -0.09 16.94
CA ALA A 595 12.94 1.08 16.16
C ALA A 595 11.80 1.73 15.38
N ALA A 596 11.69 3.06 15.45
CA ALA A 596 10.78 3.87 14.63
C ALA A 596 11.58 4.59 13.54
N ILE A 597 11.26 4.35 12.27
CA ILE A 597 11.96 4.92 11.12
C ILE A 597 10.94 5.58 10.19
N ALA A 598 10.98 6.90 10.05
CA ALA A 598 10.15 7.68 9.14
C ALA A 598 11.03 8.37 8.08
N ILE A 599 10.69 8.17 6.81
CA ILE A 599 11.40 8.76 5.68
C ILE A 599 10.38 9.41 4.74
N ALA A 600 10.49 10.72 4.53
CA ALA A 600 9.62 11.47 3.62
C ALA A 600 10.45 12.22 2.57
N THR A 601 10.09 12.06 1.29
CA THR A 601 10.72 12.78 0.18
C THR A 601 9.64 13.50 -0.63
N GLY A 602 9.68 14.83 -0.66
CA GLY A 602 8.78 15.62 -1.50
C GLY A 602 9.07 15.39 -2.99
N GLY A 603 8.03 15.39 -3.82
CA GLY A 603 8.19 15.26 -5.26
C GLY A 603 8.86 16.50 -5.88
N ASN A 604 9.56 16.34 -6.99
CA ASN A 604 10.18 17.48 -7.68
C ASN A 604 9.14 18.26 -8.49
N GLY A 605 9.34 19.57 -8.66
CA GLY A 605 8.62 20.35 -9.67
C GLY A 605 9.02 19.90 -11.09
N GLY A 606 8.09 19.92 -12.03
CA GLY A 606 8.37 19.58 -13.42
C GLY A 606 9.15 20.68 -14.15
N LEU A 607 9.71 20.40 -15.33
CA LEU A 607 10.56 21.38 -16.04
C LEU A 607 9.70 22.43 -16.77
N ALA A 608 10.10 23.72 -16.72
CA ALA A 608 9.40 24.82 -17.38
C ALA A 608 10.29 25.54 -18.41
N GLU A 609 9.86 25.77 -19.65
CA GLU A 609 10.69 26.49 -20.64
C GLU A 609 10.60 28.03 -20.54
N ASN A 610 9.42 28.63 -20.30
CA ASN A 610 9.21 30.06 -20.56
C ASN A 610 8.73 30.95 -19.38
N ILE A 611 7.72 30.57 -18.57
CA ILE A 611 7.02 31.56 -17.70
C ILE A 611 6.93 31.18 -16.22
N ALA A 612 6.31 30.05 -15.86
CA ALA A 612 5.98 29.74 -14.47
C ALA A 612 6.70 28.49 -13.98
N ALA A 613 7.62 28.70 -13.05
CA ALA A 613 8.34 27.63 -12.41
C ALA A 613 7.51 26.93 -11.33
N ALA A 614 7.67 25.62 -11.24
CA ALA A 614 7.01 24.75 -10.30
C ALA A 614 7.82 24.60 -9.01
N ASN A 615 7.13 24.65 -7.87
CA ASN A 615 7.74 24.37 -6.59
C ASN A 615 7.94 22.86 -6.38
N GLY A 616 8.98 22.51 -5.64
CA GLY A 616 9.13 21.17 -5.09
C GLY A 616 8.13 20.91 -3.96
N GLY A 617 7.75 19.65 -3.78
CA GLY A 617 6.82 19.21 -2.75
C GLY A 617 7.43 19.25 -1.35
N ALA A 618 6.61 19.53 -0.35
CA ALA A 618 7.04 19.49 1.06
C ALA A 618 7.22 18.05 1.57
N ALA A 619 8.11 17.85 2.55
CA ALA A 619 8.34 16.58 3.21
C ALA A 619 8.23 16.70 4.74
N SER A 620 7.49 15.80 5.37
CA SER A 620 7.34 15.69 6.82
C SER A 620 7.61 14.26 7.28
N ALA A 621 8.57 14.07 8.18
CA ALA A 621 8.89 12.77 8.77
C ALA A 621 8.78 12.85 10.30
N THR A 622 7.97 12.00 10.91
CA THR A 622 7.83 11.89 12.36
C THR A 622 8.11 10.47 12.81
N ALA A 623 9.06 10.29 13.73
CA ALA A 623 9.41 9.01 14.31
C ALA A 623 9.33 9.08 15.83
N SER A 624 8.56 8.18 16.45
CA SER A 624 8.39 8.11 17.91
C SER A 624 8.65 6.69 18.40
N ALA A 625 9.61 6.53 19.31
CA ALA A 625 9.96 5.25 19.91
C ALA A 625 9.90 5.31 21.44
N ALA A 626 9.26 4.33 22.05
CA ALA A 626 9.18 4.17 23.50
C ALA A 626 10.01 2.98 24.01
N ASN A 627 10.37 3.03 25.29
CA ASN A 627 11.17 2.03 26.01
C ASN A 627 12.59 1.79 25.44
N GLY A 628 13.26 2.84 24.98
CA GLY A 628 14.67 2.80 24.56
C GLY A 628 14.90 2.42 23.09
N GLY A 629 13.84 2.31 22.29
CA GLY A 629 13.96 2.13 20.85
C GLY A 629 14.54 3.38 20.16
N PRO A 630 15.36 3.23 19.10
CA PRO A 630 15.84 4.37 18.32
C PRO A 630 14.71 4.97 17.48
N ALA A 631 14.65 6.31 17.43
CA ALA A 631 13.76 7.06 16.56
C ALA A 631 14.57 7.79 15.49
N ILE A 632 14.28 7.54 14.22
CA ILE A 632 14.97 8.12 13.06
C ILE A 632 13.94 8.76 12.14
N ALA A 633 13.98 10.08 12.01
CA ALA A 633 13.15 10.85 11.09
C ALA A 633 14.02 11.53 10.03
N ASN A 634 13.77 11.25 8.75
CA ASN A 634 14.47 11.88 7.64
C ASN A 634 13.47 12.51 6.67
N ALA A 635 13.57 13.82 6.45
CA ALA A 635 12.72 14.55 5.53
C ALA A 635 13.57 15.29 4.48
N THR A 636 13.26 15.09 3.21
CA THR A 636 13.91 15.78 2.09
C THR A 636 12.85 16.47 1.23
N GLY A 637 12.87 17.79 1.17
CA GLY A 637 11.98 18.56 0.31
C GLY A 637 12.30 18.34 -1.16
N GLY A 638 11.27 18.42 -2.01
CA GLY A 638 11.44 18.26 -3.45
C GLY A 638 12.19 19.43 -4.09
N ILE A 639 12.84 19.20 -5.21
CA ILE A 639 13.57 20.24 -5.94
C ILE A 639 12.59 21.10 -6.74
N GLY A 640 12.77 22.42 -6.71
CA GLY A 640 12.03 23.36 -7.56
C GLY A 640 12.49 23.30 -9.02
N SER A 641 11.61 23.63 -9.95
CA SER A 641 11.91 23.51 -11.38
C SER A 641 12.95 24.51 -11.87
N SER A 642 13.87 24.05 -12.70
CA SER A 642 14.74 24.92 -13.50
C SER A 642 13.97 25.47 -14.71
N SER A 643 14.24 26.72 -15.11
CA SER A 643 13.59 27.34 -16.27
C SER A 643 14.55 28.14 -17.16
N LEU A 644 14.21 28.29 -18.45
CA LEU A 644 14.89 29.22 -19.38
C LEU A 644 14.24 30.63 -19.34
N GLY A 645 13.27 30.84 -18.44
CA GLY A 645 12.35 31.98 -18.40
C GLY A 645 12.61 33.01 -17.29
N LEU A 646 11.57 33.76 -16.90
CA LEU A 646 11.66 34.92 -15.98
C LEU A 646 11.72 34.59 -14.47
N ALA A 647 11.43 33.35 -14.07
CA ALA A 647 11.42 32.91 -12.66
C ALA A 647 11.73 31.41 -12.54
N SER A 648 12.34 30.99 -11.43
CA SER A 648 12.63 29.59 -11.12
C SER A 648 11.93 29.14 -9.83
N GLY A 649 11.77 27.82 -9.67
CA GLY A 649 10.84 27.24 -8.70
C GLY A 649 11.46 27.16 -7.32
N ASN A 650 10.69 27.37 -6.26
CA ASN A 650 11.21 27.20 -4.91
C ASN A 650 11.36 25.70 -4.57
N GLY A 651 12.37 25.38 -3.78
CA GLY A 651 12.50 24.06 -3.20
C GLY A 651 11.45 23.79 -2.12
N GLY A 652 11.08 22.52 -1.95
CA GLY A 652 10.12 22.08 -0.94
C GLY A 652 10.68 22.19 0.48
N MET A 653 9.83 22.55 1.44
CA MET A 653 10.18 22.54 2.86
C MET A 653 10.37 21.12 3.38
N ALA A 654 11.30 20.91 4.31
CA ALA A 654 11.52 19.65 5.00
C ALA A 654 11.40 19.80 6.52
N THR A 655 10.58 18.96 7.16
CA THR A 655 10.41 18.90 8.61
C THR A 655 10.61 17.48 9.12
N SER A 656 11.51 17.28 10.07
CA SER A 656 11.76 15.99 10.71
C SER A 656 11.63 16.10 12.23
N ILE A 657 10.90 15.17 12.84
CA ILE A 657 10.71 15.09 14.29
C ILE A 657 11.02 13.67 14.74
N ALA A 658 12.03 13.51 15.58
CA ALA A 658 12.39 12.23 16.18
C ALA A 658 12.26 12.29 17.71
N VAL A 659 11.51 11.36 18.30
CA VAL A 659 11.31 11.28 19.75
C VAL A 659 11.64 9.87 20.23
N SER A 660 12.60 9.74 21.14
CA SER A 660 12.93 8.46 21.79
C SER A 660 12.82 8.61 23.31
N THR A 661 12.09 7.70 23.95
CA THR A 661 11.91 7.69 25.40
C THR A 661 12.30 6.33 25.98
N ALA A 662 13.13 6.31 27.03
CA ALA A 662 13.54 5.10 27.75
C ALA A 662 13.18 5.22 29.24
N MET A 663 11.91 4.94 29.56
CA MET A 663 11.36 5.09 30.92
C MET A 663 11.48 3.82 31.77
N GLN A 664 11.99 2.71 31.21
CA GLN A 664 12.21 1.44 31.93
C GLN A 664 13.71 1.15 32.18
N GLY A 665 14.59 2.12 31.90
CA GLY A 665 16.04 1.94 31.83
C GLY A 665 16.55 1.78 30.38
N GLY A 666 17.83 2.09 30.15
CA GLY A 666 18.46 1.97 28.82
C GLY A 666 18.69 3.30 28.09
N VAL A 667 19.26 3.23 26.89
CA VAL A 667 19.64 4.38 26.06
C VAL A 667 18.43 4.88 25.25
N ALA A 668 18.24 6.20 25.16
CA ALA A 668 17.29 6.81 24.23
C ALA A 668 18.05 7.53 23.12
N ASN A 669 17.80 7.15 21.86
CA ASN A 669 18.46 7.72 20.68
C ASN A 669 17.42 8.31 19.73
N ALA A 670 17.44 9.61 19.55
CA ALA A 670 16.59 10.32 18.60
C ALA A 670 17.46 11.04 17.55
N THR A 671 17.21 10.76 16.26
CA THR A 671 17.92 11.40 15.14
C THR A 671 16.92 11.98 14.16
N ALA A 672 16.97 13.29 13.95
CA ALA A 672 16.16 14.02 12.99
C ALA A 672 17.05 14.68 11.94
N THR A 673 16.79 14.40 10.66
CA THR A 673 17.51 14.99 9.52
C THR A 673 16.51 15.64 8.58
N SER A 674 16.70 16.93 8.31
CA SER A 674 15.90 17.70 7.36
C SER A 674 16.77 18.34 6.31
N THR A 675 16.46 18.08 5.04
CA THR A 675 17.09 18.74 3.89
C THR A 675 16.02 19.45 3.09
N GLY A 676 16.01 20.79 3.12
CA GLY A 676 15.16 21.58 2.26
C GLY A 676 15.53 21.33 0.79
N GLY A 677 14.53 21.28 -0.09
CA GLY A 677 14.77 21.04 -1.50
C GLY A 677 15.56 22.18 -2.13
N SER A 678 16.36 21.90 -3.15
CA SER A 678 17.04 22.97 -3.90
C SER A 678 16.01 23.82 -4.66
N GLY A 679 16.27 25.12 -4.77
CA GLY A 679 15.56 25.96 -5.74
C GLY A 679 15.99 25.64 -7.17
N GLY A 680 15.16 26.02 -8.13
CA GLY A 680 15.46 25.88 -9.55
C GLY A 680 16.57 26.81 -10.03
N VAL A 681 17.29 26.39 -11.07
CA VAL A 681 18.36 27.19 -11.70
C VAL A 681 17.81 27.88 -12.97
N LEU A 682 18.21 29.13 -13.20
CA LEU A 682 17.93 29.88 -14.44
C LEU A 682 19.06 29.71 -15.46
N SER A 683 18.73 29.48 -16.72
CA SER A 683 19.73 29.48 -17.81
C SER A 683 19.98 30.93 -18.30
N PRO A 684 21.25 31.37 -18.49
CA PRO A 684 21.62 32.79 -18.59
C PRO A 684 21.33 33.49 -19.94
N CYS A 685 20.33 33.07 -20.72
CA CYS A 685 20.14 33.56 -22.09
C CYS A 685 19.42 34.92 -22.22
N CYS A 686 18.86 35.50 -21.15
CA CYS A 686 18.07 36.73 -21.21
C CYS A 686 18.50 37.71 -20.11
N ASN A 687 18.99 38.90 -20.48
CA ASN A 687 19.48 39.96 -19.58
C ASN A 687 18.35 40.66 -18.77
N GLY A 688 17.65 39.94 -17.89
CA GLY A 688 16.73 40.50 -16.89
C GLY A 688 17.24 40.30 -15.45
N PRO A 689 16.62 40.90 -14.41
CA PRO A 689 16.96 40.58 -13.02
C PRO A 689 16.57 39.13 -12.72
N ASN A 690 17.57 38.24 -12.72
CA ASN A 690 17.40 36.80 -12.52
C ASN A 690 16.95 36.48 -11.09
N THR A 691 15.74 35.95 -10.92
CA THR A 691 15.26 35.40 -9.63
C THR A 691 15.51 33.89 -9.58
N VAL A 692 16.62 33.51 -8.93
CA VAL A 692 16.95 32.10 -8.63
C VAL A 692 15.97 31.58 -7.57
N GLY A 693 15.54 30.33 -7.70
CA GLY A 693 14.60 29.70 -6.81
C GLY A 693 15.21 29.62 -5.42
N ILE A 694 14.41 29.92 -4.40
CA ILE A 694 14.89 29.83 -3.02
C ILE A 694 14.84 28.36 -2.62
N ALA A 695 15.93 27.83 -2.07
CA ALA A 695 15.91 26.50 -1.48
C ALA A 695 14.85 26.42 -0.36
N GLY A 696 14.30 25.24 -0.10
CA GLY A 696 13.31 25.05 0.95
C GLY A 696 13.90 25.26 2.35
N ALA A 697 13.04 25.59 3.31
CA ALA A 697 13.39 25.61 4.72
C ALA A 697 13.58 24.18 5.26
N ALA A 698 14.46 24.01 6.26
CA ALA A 698 14.75 22.73 6.90
C ALA A 698 14.62 22.83 8.43
N ASN A 699 13.70 22.06 9.01
CA ASN A 699 13.44 22.04 10.46
C ASN A 699 13.60 20.63 11.02
N ALA A 700 14.69 20.38 11.75
CA ALA A 700 14.98 19.08 12.36
C ALA A 700 14.90 19.17 13.89
N THR A 701 13.99 18.40 14.49
CA THR A 701 13.80 18.34 15.95
C THR A 701 14.02 16.92 16.47
N SER A 702 14.95 16.75 17.41
CA SER A 702 15.18 15.46 18.07
C SER A 702 15.04 15.60 19.58
N ILE A 703 14.33 14.65 20.19
CA ILE A 703 14.04 14.64 21.63
C ILE A 703 14.36 13.26 22.18
N ALA A 704 15.33 13.17 23.09
CA ALA A 704 15.67 11.95 23.80
C ALA A 704 15.41 12.10 25.30
N ARG A 705 14.69 11.15 25.90
CA ARG A 705 14.33 11.18 27.33
C ARG A 705 14.66 9.86 28.01
N THR A 706 15.36 9.90 29.14
CA THR A 706 15.68 8.72 29.95
C THR A 706 15.43 8.95 31.45
N ILE A 707 15.50 7.89 32.24
CA ILE A 707 15.54 7.93 33.71
C ILE A 707 16.79 7.23 34.24
N ASN A 708 17.06 7.38 35.55
CA ASN A 708 18.16 6.74 36.29
C ASN A 708 19.56 7.11 35.76
N GLY A 709 19.71 8.30 35.17
CA GLY A 709 21.00 8.76 34.65
C GLY A 709 21.49 8.01 33.39
N ASN A 710 20.62 7.26 32.71
CA ASN A 710 20.97 6.59 31.46
C ASN A 710 21.18 7.59 30.32
N LEU A 711 21.99 7.22 29.33
CA LEU A 711 22.33 8.08 28.20
C LEU A 711 21.10 8.46 27.36
N ALA A 712 20.81 9.75 27.28
CA ALA A 712 19.89 10.35 26.32
C ALA A 712 20.71 11.07 25.23
N ALA A 713 20.57 10.65 23.97
CA ALA A 713 21.25 11.27 22.83
C ALA A 713 20.24 11.76 21.79
N ALA A 714 20.23 13.07 21.57
CA ALA A 714 19.43 13.74 20.56
C ALA A 714 20.36 14.36 19.51
N ARG A 715 20.12 14.06 18.24
CA ARG A 715 20.88 14.57 17.09
C ARG A 715 19.93 15.18 16.08
N SER A 716 20.12 16.45 15.78
CA SER A 716 19.36 17.16 14.75
C SER A 716 20.30 17.71 13.69
N SER A 717 19.95 17.48 12.43
CA SER A 717 20.68 18.00 11.27
C SER A 717 19.71 18.72 10.34
N ALA A 718 19.95 20.00 10.08
CA ALA A 718 19.14 20.79 9.15
C ALA A 718 20.03 21.41 8.06
N SER A 719 19.60 21.32 6.81
CA SER A 719 20.27 21.91 5.64
C SER A 719 19.23 22.51 4.70
N GLY A 720 19.24 23.83 4.50
CA GLY A 720 18.23 24.55 3.70
C GLY A 720 18.56 26.02 3.52
N SER A 721 17.63 26.81 2.97
CA SER A 721 17.80 28.29 2.90
C SER A 721 17.61 28.96 4.26
N SER A 722 16.78 28.35 5.12
CA SER A 722 16.38 28.81 6.44
C SER A 722 15.95 27.61 7.31
N GLY A 723 15.77 27.83 8.61
CA GLY A 723 15.22 26.85 9.55
C GLY A 723 16.13 26.57 10.74
N GLN A 724 15.86 25.49 11.48
CA GLN A 724 16.55 25.18 12.73
C GLN A 724 16.80 23.68 12.91
N ALA A 725 17.98 23.33 13.42
CA ALA A 725 18.28 22.05 14.05
C ALA A 725 18.17 22.20 15.58
N LEU A 726 17.15 21.58 16.19
CA LEU A 726 16.91 21.60 17.62
C LEU A 726 17.07 20.19 18.20
N ALA A 727 18.04 19.98 19.09
CA ALA A 727 18.23 18.72 19.80
C ALA A 727 18.02 18.93 21.29
N THR A 728 17.21 18.08 21.92
CA THR A 728 16.95 18.10 23.36
C THR A 728 17.16 16.71 23.96
N ALA A 729 18.11 16.60 24.87
CA ALA A 729 18.34 15.40 25.66
C ALA A 729 17.99 15.67 27.13
N ARG A 730 17.23 14.77 27.75
CA ARG A 730 16.84 14.87 29.15
C ARG A 730 17.03 13.55 29.86
N THR A 731 17.63 13.59 31.05
CA THR A 731 17.61 12.46 31.99
C THR A 731 17.09 12.90 33.35
N THR A 732 16.36 12.02 34.03
CA THR A 732 15.90 12.25 35.41
C THR A 732 16.61 11.27 36.34
N PHE A 733 17.27 11.79 37.37
CA PHE A 733 17.81 11.03 38.50
C PHE A 733 16.74 10.97 39.60
N SER A 734 16.72 9.89 40.39
CA SER A 734 15.73 9.59 41.44
C SER A 734 15.02 10.82 42.05
N ASN A 735 13.68 10.83 41.94
CA ASN A 735 12.65 11.66 42.57
C ASN A 735 12.80 13.20 42.68
N ALA A 736 13.93 13.82 42.29
CA ALA A 736 14.11 15.26 42.52
C ALA A 736 15.05 16.01 41.55
N VAL A 737 15.90 15.34 40.75
CA VAL A 737 16.88 16.02 39.90
C VAL A 737 16.64 15.69 38.43
N THR A 738 16.23 16.68 37.65
CA THR A 738 16.20 16.62 36.19
C THR A 738 17.42 17.34 35.64
N VAL A 739 18.10 16.71 34.67
CA VAL A 739 19.13 17.37 33.86
C VAL A 739 18.66 17.37 32.42
N GLN A 740 18.66 18.56 31.82
CA GLN A 740 18.29 18.78 30.43
C GLN A 740 19.43 19.49 29.73
N ALA A 741 19.86 18.97 28.59
CA ALA A 741 20.70 19.68 27.63
C ALA A 741 19.86 19.96 26.40
N ALA A 742 19.91 21.19 25.93
CA ALA A 742 19.32 21.58 24.66
C ALA A 742 20.37 22.33 23.84
N SER A 743 20.39 22.05 22.55
CA SER A 743 21.21 22.76 21.58
C SER A 743 20.34 23.08 20.40
N SER A 744 20.32 24.33 19.99
CA SER A 744 19.67 24.79 18.79
C SER A 744 20.71 25.46 17.89
N SER A 745 20.67 25.13 16.61
CA SER A 745 21.47 25.80 15.59
C SER A 745 20.52 26.30 14.53
N GLN A 746 20.63 27.56 14.17
CA GLN A 746 19.90 28.10 13.02
C GLN A 746 20.63 27.73 11.72
N VAL A 747 19.88 27.72 10.63
CA VAL A 747 20.43 27.62 9.27
C VAL A 747 20.16 28.96 8.58
N SER A 748 21.20 29.62 8.10
CA SER A 748 21.09 30.74 7.14
C SER A 748 21.95 30.41 5.92
N ALA A 749 21.27 30.00 4.84
CA ALA A 749 21.79 29.61 3.52
C ALA A 749 22.84 28.46 3.46
N ALA A 750 22.40 27.30 2.93
CA ALA A 750 23.18 26.17 2.38
C ALA A 750 24.23 25.46 3.25
N GLY A 751 24.53 25.93 4.47
CA GLY A 751 25.37 25.24 5.45
C GLY A 751 24.61 24.11 6.18
N ALA A 752 25.19 22.91 6.22
CA ALA A 752 24.69 21.83 7.06
C ALA A 752 25.06 22.10 8.54
N ALA A 753 24.06 22.24 9.41
CA ALA A 753 24.28 22.42 10.85
C ALA A 753 23.90 21.15 11.62
N THR A 754 24.80 20.67 12.49
CA THR A 754 24.57 19.51 13.36
C THR A 754 24.49 19.94 14.82
N ALA A 755 23.38 19.67 15.50
CA ALA A 755 23.23 19.89 16.92
C ALA A 755 23.33 18.56 17.69
N GLN A 756 24.22 18.47 18.68
CA GLN A 756 24.40 17.30 19.54
C GLN A 756 24.09 17.62 21.01
N ALA A 757 23.02 17.05 21.54
CA ALA A 757 22.73 17.11 22.98
C ALA A 757 22.91 15.73 23.62
N GLN A 758 23.69 15.66 24.69
CA GLN A 758 23.92 14.43 25.45
C GLN A 758 23.80 14.67 26.95
N VAL A 759 22.98 13.86 27.62
CA VAL A 759 22.85 13.88 29.09
C VAL A 759 22.86 12.45 29.64
N GLY A 760 23.57 12.22 30.73
CA GLY A 760 23.71 10.91 31.37
C GLY A 760 24.82 10.88 32.42
N SER A 761 25.12 9.68 32.95
CA SER A 761 26.24 9.45 33.86
C SER A 761 27.49 8.99 33.10
N GLY A 762 28.63 9.67 33.30
CA GLY A 762 29.94 9.22 32.79
C GLY A 762 30.17 9.47 31.29
N ILE A 763 29.43 10.40 30.69
CA ILE A 763 29.66 10.80 29.30
C ILE A 763 30.92 11.68 29.19
N PRO A 764 31.74 11.54 28.14
CA PRO A 764 32.87 12.42 27.90
C PRO A 764 32.38 13.86 27.74
N THR A 765 32.87 14.76 28.58
CA THR A 765 32.52 16.20 28.57
C THR A 765 33.53 17.03 27.77
N SER A 766 34.34 16.42 26.90
CA SER A 766 35.26 17.16 26.03
C SER A 766 35.06 16.62 24.62
N THR A 767 34.26 17.33 23.83
CA THR A 767 34.08 17.05 22.40
C THR A 767 35.08 17.88 21.61
N ALA A 768 35.70 17.27 20.60
CA ALA A 768 36.47 18.04 19.63
C ALA A 768 35.52 19.02 18.92
N LEU A 769 35.96 20.26 18.74
CA LEU A 769 35.25 21.22 17.91
C LEU A 769 35.24 20.71 16.46
N VAL A 770 34.05 20.38 15.96
CA VAL A 770 33.82 19.96 14.58
C VAL A 770 33.13 21.12 13.87
N ALA A 771 33.71 21.59 12.76
CA ALA A 771 33.11 22.68 11.98
C ALA A 771 31.66 22.37 11.58
N GLY A 772 30.75 23.32 11.79
CA GLY A 772 29.31 23.20 11.53
C GLY A 772 28.52 22.45 12.61
N GLN A 773 29.08 22.26 13.81
CA GLN A 773 28.44 21.54 14.91
C GLN A 773 28.32 22.39 16.17
N SER A 774 27.14 22.39 16.81
CA SER A 774 26.97 22.78 18.20
C SER A 774 26.76 21.57 19.09
N PHE A 775 27.19 21.67 20.34
CA PHE A 775 26.97 20.62 21.34
C PHE A 775 26.68 21.18 22.73
N SER A 776 25.89 20.43 23.48
CA SER A 776 25.71 20.59 24.93
C SER A 776 25.75 19.20 25.56
N ALA A 777 26.80 18.95 26.35
CA ALA A 777 27.02 17.68 27.00
C ALA A 777 27.06 17.88 28.52
N VAL A 778 26.27 17.10 29.26
CA VAL A 778 26.19 17.19 30.72
C VAL A 778 26.29 15.80 31.34
N SER A 779 27.40 15.54 32.03
CA SER A 779 27.56 14.39 32.91
C SER A 779 27.20 14.77 34.35
N ALA A 780 26.06 14.29 34.84
CA ALA A 780 25.64 14.54 36.20
C ALA A 780 25.84 13.33 37.11
N TYR A 781 26.24 13.61 38.35
CA TYR A 781 26.48 12.64 39.41
C TYR A 781 25.71 13.07 40.66
N ASN A 782 24.93 12.15 41.21
CA ASN A 782 24.18 12.37 42.45
C ASN A 782 24.70 11.42 43.54
N SER A 783 25.16 11.98 44.66
CA SER A 783 25.63 11.26 45.85
C SER A 783 24.95 11.80 47.10
N GLY A 784 23.64 11.58 47.22
CA GLY A 784 22.87 11.98 48.40
C GLY A 784 22.72 13.49 48.52
N ALA A 785 23.49 14.13 49.41
CA ALA A 785 23.40 15.57 49.70
C ALA A 785 24.13 16.45 48.68
N LEU A 786 24.91 15.87 47.76
CA LEU A 786 25.69 16.58 46.75
C LEU A 786 25.21 16.19 45.35
N THR A 787 24.77 17.19 44.58
CA THR A 787 24.58 17.06 43.13
C THR A 787 25.73 17.76 42.43
N LEU A 788 26.53 17.00 41.68
CA LEU A 788 27.62 17.50 40.86
C LEU A 788 27.23 17.34 39.39
N ALA A 789 27.36 18.39 38.59
CA ALA A 789 27.30 18.26 37.13
C ALA A 789 28.58 18.78 36.51
N LEU A 790 29.15 17.98 35.62
CA LEU A 790 30.26 18.33 34.77
C LEU A 790 29.68 18.48 33.37
N GLY A 791 30.05 19.51 32.64
CA GLY A 791 29.54 19.65 31.28
C GLY A 791 30.43 20.51 30.42
N SER A 792 30.09 20.51 29.13
CA SER A 792 30.75 21.31 28.12
C SER A 792 29.72 21.82 27.14
N MET A 793 29.86 23.08 26.76
CA MET A 793 29.09 23.70 25.68
C MET A 793 30.05 24.30 24.67
N GLY A 794 29.62 24.31 23.42
CA GLY A 794 30.34 25.05 22.40
C GLY A 794 29.81 24.76 21.02
N ALA A 795 30.28 25.58 20.09
CA ALA A 795 29.98 25.46 18.68
C ALA A 795 31.22 25.73 17.85
N SER A 796 31.19 25.27 16.60
CA SER A 796 32.14 25.69 15.59
C SER A 796 31.41 26.00 14.29
N GLY A 797 31.71 27.17 13.72
CA GLY A 797 31.09 27.70 12.51
C GLY A 797 31.57 27.01 11.23
N LEU A 798 30.71 27.01 10.20
CA LEU A 798 31.05 26.60 8.84
C LEU A 798 30.37 27.52 7.83
N GLY A 799 31.15 28.32 7.10
CA GLY A 799 30.62 29.23 6.06
C GLY A 799 30.12 30.56 6.60
N ASP A 800 28.95 31.02 6.13
CA ASP A 800 28.36 32.32 6.51
C ASP A 800 28.00 32.39 8.01
N ALA A 801 27.75 33.62 8.51
CA ALA A 801 27.49 33.85 9.94
C ALA A 801 26.23 33.12 10.43
N LEU A 802 26.39 32.18 11.37
CA LEU A 802 25.30 31.38 11.97
C LEU A 802 25.13 31.69 13.45
N THR A 803 23.88 31.67 13.93
CA THR A 803 23.57 31.76 15.37
C THR A 803 23.42 30.37 15.97
N TYR A 804 24.24 30.10 16.97
CA TYR A 804 24.24 28.90 17.80
C TYR A 804 23.67 29.25 19.18
N GLN A 805 22.83 28.38 19.74
CA GLN A 805 22.33 28.54 21.09
C GLN A 805 22.35 27.21 21.82
N GLU A 806 23.14 27.13 22.88
CA GLU A 806 23.25 25.99 23.76
C GLU A 806 22.64 26.32 25.13
N SER A 807 22.06 25.33 25.77
CA SER A 807 21.68 25.46 27.17
C SER A 807 21.79 24.15 27.93
N ALA A 808 21.99 24.26 29.23
CA ALA A 808 21.82 23.19 30.19
C ALA A 808 20.97 23.71 31.35
N THR A 809 19.96 22.93 31.71
CA THR A 809 19.07 23.22 32.82
C THR A 809 19.18 22.13 33.88
N PHE A 810 19.26 22.58 35.13
CA PHE A 810 19.38 21.75 36.33
C PHE A 810 18.25 22.12 37.29
N SER A 811 17.44 21.14 37.68
CA SER A 811 16.50 21.33 38.79
C SER A 811 17.12 20.82 40.08
N LEU A 812 17.37 21.71 41.03
CA LEU A 812 18.11 21.44 42.28
C LEU A 812 17.33 21.95 43.48
N TYR A 813 17.45 21.30 44.64
CA TYR A 813 16.87 21.82 45.89
C TYR A 813 17.85 22.78 46.58
N GLY A 814 17.48 24.06 46.68
CA GLY A 814 18.18 25.07 47.45
C GLY A 814 17.83 24.93 48.93
N GLY A 815 18.85 24.77 49.78
CA GLY A 815 18.71 24.73 51.24
C GLY A 815 19.31 25.98 51.92
N GLY A 816 19.31 27.12 51.25
CA GLY A 816 19.99 28.35 51.71
C GLY A 816 21.52 28.30 51.59
N THR A 817 22.05 27.39 50.77
CA THR A 817 23.48 27.17 50.53
C THR A 817 23.93 27.78 49.20
N PRO A 818 25.23 28.09 49.04
CA PRO A 818 25.75 28.57 47.77
C PRO A 818 25.71 27.48 46.69
N PHE A 819 25.10 27.79 45.55
CA PHE A 819 25.35 27.13 44.28
C PHE A 819 26.69 27.62 43.72
N LEU A 820 27.57 26.68 43.38
CA LEU A 820 28.88 26.96 42.81
C LEU A 820 28.87 26.54 41.34
N LEU A 821 29.32 27.44 40.47
CA LEU A 821 29.59 27.18 39.07
C LEU A 821 31.04 27.57 38.77
N ASP A 822 31.88 26.59 38.52
CA ASP A 822 33.28 26.77 38.13
C ASP A 822 33.43 26.58 36.62
N LEU A 823 33.91 27.61 35.93
CA LEU A 823 34.25 27.59 34.51
C LEU A 823 35.73 27.18 34.40
N THR A 824 35.96 25.92 34.06
CA THR A 824 37.24 25.22 34.30
C THR A 824 38.26 25.31 33.17
N GLY A 825 37.82 25.72 31.98
CA GLY A 825 38.67 25.92 30.81
C GLY A 825 37.87 26.17 29.54
N SER A 826 38.52 26.77 28.55
CA SER A 826 37.97 27.02 27.22
C SER A 826 38.90 26.51 26.12
N ASN A 827 38.34 26.14 24.97
CA ASN A 827 39.05 25.82 23.75
C ASN A 827 38.50 26.68 22.59
N ALA A 828 39.34 26.98 21.60
CA ALA A 828 38.91 27.80 20.46
C ALA A 828 39.64 27.44 19.16
N ILE A 829 38.98 27.72 18.03
CA ILE A 829 39.51 27.67 16.67
C ILE A 829 39.37 29.07 16.07
N GLY A 830 40.41 29.53 15.36
CA GLY A 830 40.40 30.84 14.71
C GLY A 830 40.22 31.98 15.71
N THR A 831 39.32 32.90 15.40
CA THR A 831 38.91 34.05 16.22
C THR A 831 37.83 33.71 17.25
N GLY A 832 37.40 32.44 17.35
CA GLY A 832 36.42 31.97 18.32
C GLY A 832 34.98 32.16 17.86
N PHE A 833 34.55 33.42 17.74
CA PHE A 833 33.20 33.85 17.35
C PHE A 833 33.22 35.33 16.93
N ASP A 834 32.20 35.78 16.20
CA ASP A 834 31.95 37.20 15.91
C ASP A 834 31.38 37.92 17.14
N SER A 835 30.44 37.27 17.85
CA SER A 835 29.92 37.72 19.14
C SER A 835 29.40 36.53 19.95
N ALA A 836 29.52 36.61 21.27
CA ALA A 836 28.98 35.61 22.18
C ALA A 836 28.26 36.25 23.36
N HIS A 837 27.29 35.54 23.93
CA HIS A 837 26.50 35.97 25.06
C HIS A 837 26.27 34.79 25.99
N PHE A 838 26.65 34.96 27.26
CA PHE A 838 26.48 33.99 28.32
C PHE A 838 25.45 34.49 29.33
N GLU A 839 24.51 33.63 29.68
CA GLU A 839 23.53 33.88 30.72
C GLU A 839 23.46 32.74 31.73
N LEU A 840 23.29 33.12 33.00
CA LEU A 840 22.90 32.21 34.07
C LEU A 840 21.58 32.70 34.65
N LEU A 841 20.57 31.84 34.69
CA LEU A 841 19.25 32.15 35.23
C LEU A 841 18.86 31.18 36.35
N ASP A 842 18.11 31.66 37.33
CA ASP A 842 17.46 30.88 38.39
C ASP A 842 15.94 31.14 38.39
N ASN A 843 15.14 30.11 38.14
CA ASN A 843 13.68 30.20 38.03
C ASN A 843 13.21 31.29 37.05
N GLY A 844 14.00 31.55 36.00
CA GLY A 844 13.77 32.61 35.02
C GLY A 844 14.32 33.99 35.41
N ASN A 845 14.84 34.17 36.62
CA ASN A 845 15.53 35.41 37.05
C ASN A 845 16.99 35.38 36.60
N LEU A 846 17.45 36.47 35.97
CA LEU A 846 18.82 36.61 35.49
C LEU A 846 19.80 36.81 36.66
N LEU A 847 20.77 35.90 36.80
CA LEU A 847 21.87 35.98 37.78
C LEU A 847 23.14 36.56 37.16
N VAL A 848 23.45 36.15 35.92
CA VAL A 848 24.62 36.61 35.16
C VAL A 848 24.19 36.85 33.72
N SER A 849 24.69 37.93 33.13
CA SER A 849 24.58 38.22 31.71
C SER A 849 25.86 38.88 31.26
N GLN A 850 26.60 38.23 30.37
CA GLN A 850 27.90 38.72 29.91
C GLN A 850 27.98 38.56 28.39
N SER A 851 28.19 39.68 27.69
CA SER A 851 28.45 39.68 26.25
C SER A 851 29.96 39.76 25.99
N PHE A 852 30.38 39.14 24.90
CA PHE A 852 31.75 39.10 24.42
C PHE A 852 31.78 39.49 22.94
N SER A 853 32.70 40.38 22.60
CA SER A 853 32.98 40.82 21.23
C SER A 853 34.35 40.34 20.71
N ASP A 854 35.12 39.63 21.54
CA ASP A 854 36.43 39.09 21.19
C ASP A 854 36.78 37.85 22.03
N LEU A 855 37.66 37.00 21.48
CA LEU A 855 38.10 35.75 22.08
C LEU A 855 38.86 35.93 23.40
N ALA A 856 39.66 37.00 23.53
CA ALA A 856 40.50 37.20 24.71
C ALA A 856 39.66 37.45 25.96
N ALA A 857 38.60 38.26 25.83
CA ALA A 857 37.64 38.51 26.89
C ALA A 857 36.89 37.24 27.32
N ALA A 858 36.45 36.42 26.35
CA ALA A 858 35.79 35.15 26.67
C ALA A 858 36.76 34.15 27.32
N GLN A 859 37.97 33.96 26.78
CA GLN A 859 38.95 33.06 27.39
C GLN A 859 39.30 33.47 28.82
N ALA A 860 39.42 34.77 29.10
CA ALA A 860 39.64 35.27 30.45
C ALA A 860 38.46 34.96 31.39
N PHE A 861 37.22 35.07 30.90
CA PHE A 861 36.02 34.75 31.67
C PHE A 861 35.85 33.24 31.91
N PHE A 862 36.09 32.39 30.91
CA PHE A 862 35.87 30.94 30.99
C PHE A 862 37.06 30.13 31.50
N SER A 863 38.23 30.76 31.73
CA SER A 863 39.43 30.10 32.26
C SER A 863 39.59 30.32 33.77
N ASN A 864 39.08 29.38 34.58
CA ASN A 864 39.16 29.34 36.05
C ASN A 864 38.34 30.44 36.76
N SER A 865 37.08 30.61 36.38
CA SER A 865 36.18 31.55 37.07
C SER A 865 35.15 30.81 37.91
N LEU A 866 35.24 30.97 39.22
CA LEU A 866 34.25 30.47 40.17
C LEU A 866 33.16 31.52 40.41
N LEU A 867 31.94 31.18 40.02
CA LEU A 867 30.73 31.96 40.27
C LEU A 867 29.95 31.33 41.43
N SER A 868 29.48 32.15 42.38
CA SER A 868 28.79 31.68 43.59
C SER A 868 27.52 32.49 43.86
N PHE A 869 26.39 31.81 44.05
CA PHE A 869 25.07 32.43 44.26
C PHE A 869 24.30 31.68 45.33
N TYR A 870 23.46 32.36 46.11
CA TYR A 870 22.57 31.71 47.07
C TYR A 870 21.25 31.34 46.40
N LEU A 871 20.87 30.06 46.49
CA LEU A 871 19.58 29.59 45.99
C LEU A 871 18.48 29.80 47.03
N VAL A 872 17.26 30.12 46.57
CA VAL A 872 16.10 30.19 47.47
C VAL A 872 15.71 28.81 47.98
N ASN A 873 15.12 28.77 49.18
CA ASN A 873 14.63 27.51 49.75
C ASN A 873 13.56 26.88 48.85
N GLY A 874 13.75 25.62 48.47
CA GLY A 874 12.86 24.91 47.54
C GLY A 874 13.57 24.45 46.27
N PHE A 875 12.81 24.02 45.27
CA PHE A 875 13.38 23.67 43.97
C PHE A 875 13.71 24.93 43.16
N ASN A 876 14.90 24.94 42.59
CA ASN A 876 15.45 26.01 41.75
C ASN A 876 15.81 25.42 40.39
N ASP A 877 15.32 26.05 39.32
CA ASP A 877 15.67 25.72 37.95
C ASP A 877 16.82 26.63 37.49
N ILE A 878 18.04 26.09 37.53
CA ILE A 878 19.26 26.77 37.10
C ILE A 878 19.47 26.51 35.62
N ARG A 879 19.42 27.56 34.80
CA ARG A 879 19.66 27.49 33.36
C ARG A 879 20.94 28.23 32.99
N LEU A 880 21.91 27.49 32.46
CA LEU A 880 23.05 28.03 31.74
C LEU A 880 22.66 28.14 30.27
N ALA A 881 22.77 29.34 29.70
CA ALA A 881 22.52 29.57 28.28
C ALA A 881 23.74 30.25 27.67
N PHE A 882 24.10 29.80 26.48
CA PHE A 882 25.18 30.37 25.70
C PHE A 882 24.67 30.58 24.27
N SER A 883 24.96 31.74 23.72
CA SER A 883 24.54 32.10 22.36
C SER A 883 25.70 32.74 21.65
N GLU A 884 26.01 32.25 20.46
CA GLU A 884 27.17 32.67 19.70
C GLU A 884 26.78 32.93 18.26
N VAL A 885 27.35 33.97 17.67
CA VAL A 885 27.34 34.22 16.22
C VAL A 885 28.75 33.97 15.74
N MET A 886 28.93 33.03 14.81
CA MET A 886 30.25 32.66 14.29
C MET A 886 30.29 32.74 12.77
N SER A 887 31.37 33.29 12.24
CA SER A 887 31.69 33.31 10.81
C SER A 887 32.72 32.22 10.45
N SER A 888 33.02 32.02 9.18
CA SER A 888 33.60 30.77 8.65
C SER A 888 34.87 30.30 9.36
N GLY A 889 34.84 29.07 9.91
CA GLY A 889 36.03 28.37 10.42
C GLY A 889 36.42 28.70 11.86
N GLU A 890 35.61 29.49 12.56
CA GLU A 890 35.76 29.77 13.98
C GLU A 890 35.16 28.66 14.85
N GLY A 891 35.50 28.65 16.13
CA GLY A 891 34.81 27.82 17.10
C GLY A 891 35.25 28.14 18.51
N PHE A 892 34.34 27.94 19.45
CA PHE A 892 34.60 28.17 20.87
C PHE A 892 33.85 27.12 21.69
N SER A 893 34.49 26.63 22.73
CA SER A 893 33.85 25.79 23.73
C SER A 893 34.41 26.07 25.11
N PHE A 894 33.63 25.75 26.13
CA PHE A 894 34.06 25.81 27.51
C PHE A 894 33.53 24.63 28.32
N ASP A 895 34.31 24.26 29.33
CA ASP A 895 34.00 23.22 30.29
C ASP A 895 33.57 23.88 31.60
N PHE A 896 32.49 23.38 32.19
CA PHE A 896 31.97 23.85 33.45
C PHE A 896 31.75 22.71 34.43
N THR A 897 31.83 23.03 35.71
CA THR A 897 31.45 22.14 36.80
C THR A 897 30.54 22.89 37.75
N SER A 898 29.41 22.29 38.12
CA SER A 898 28.46 22.88 39.04
C SER A 898 28.19 21.95 40.21
N ALA A 899 28.06 22.54 41.40
CA ALA A 899 27.79 21.82 42.63
C ALA A 899 26.65 22.49 43.41
N GLY A 900 25.62 21.70 43.71
CA GLY A 900 24.56 22.03 44.66
C GLY A 900 24.73 21.21 45.94
N ILE A 901 24.89 21.89 47.07
CA ILE A 901 24.94 21.27 48.40
C ILE A 901 23.58 21.38 49.09
N SER A 902 22.88 20.27 49.26
CA SER A 902 21.64 20.25 50.05
C SER A 902 21.96 20.34 51.53
N ALA A 903 21.37 21.32 52.22
CA ALA A 903 21.46 21.46 53.67
C ALA A 903 20.56 20.41 54.36
N THR A 904 20.95 19.15 54.34
CA THR A 904 20.52 18.22 55.39
C THR A 904 21.52 18.29 56.55
N PRO A 905 21.07 18.31 57.82
CA PRO A 905 21.98 18.42 58.96
C PRO A 905 23.01 17.28 58.96
N LEU A 906 24.29 17.66 59.06
CA LEU A 906 25.48 16.79 59.02
C LEU A 906 25.36 15.52 59.88
N PRO A 907 26.04 14.44 59.44
CA PRO A 907 27.10 13.86 60.27
C PRO A 907 28.47 13.85 59.53
N PRO A 908 29.61 13.65 60.22
CA PRO A 908 30.75 14.59 60.20
C PRO A 908 31.87 14.31 59.18
N ALA A 909 32.65 15.36 58.92
CA ALA A 909 34.06 15.43 58.47
C ALA A 909 34.49 14.83 57.12
N TRP A 910 33.81 13.82 56.57
CA TRP A 910 34.27 13.14 55.33
C TRP A 910 33.86 13.86 54.04
N THR A 911 32.79 14.65 54.04
CA THR A 911 32.26 15.35 52.84
C THR A 911 33.12 16.55 52.42
N MET A 912 33.73 17.27 53.36
CA MET A 912 34.68 18.36 53.05
C MET A 912 35.98 17.86 52.44
N LEU A 913 36.40 16.64 52.77
CA LEU A 913 37.56 15.97 52.16
C LEU A 913 37.28 15.63 50.69
N ALA A 914 36.04 15.26 50.34
CA ALA A 914 35.65 14.95 48.97
C ALA A 914 35.66 16.19 48.05
N ILE A 915 35.20 17.34 48.53
CA ILE A 915 35.22 18.60 47.78
C ILE A 915 36.68 19.05 47.53
N GLY A 916 37.56 18.92 48.53
CA GLY A 916 38.99 19.20 48.39
C GLY A 916 39.73 18.27 47.42
N LEU A 917 39.33 16.99 47.33
CA LEU A 917 39.92 16.01 46.41
C LEU A 917 39.51 16.22 44.94
N VAL A 918 38.29 16.71 44.69
CA VAL A 918 37.81 17.03 43.33
C VAL A 918 38.58 18.22 42.74
N GLY A 919 38.84 19.27 43.54
CA GLY A 919 39.67 20.41 43.11
C GLY A 919 41.13 20.03 42.80
N LEU A 920 41.69 19.03 43.48
CA LEU A 920 43.06 18.55 43.27
C LEU A 920 43.21 17.62 42.06
N LEU A 921 42.18 16.83 41.72
CA LEU A 921 42.21 15.96 40.54
C LEU A 921 42.18 16.77 39.22
N GLY A 922 41.39 17.84 39.15
CA GLY A 922 41.36 18.74 37.98
C GLY A 922 42.71 19.44 37.70
N ALA A 923 43.44 19.81 38.75
CA ALA A 923 44.77 20.42 38.63
C ALA A 923 45.85 19.42 38.15
N SER A 924 45.71 18.13 38.48
CA SER A 924 46.68 17.09 38.12
C SER A 924 46.56 16.59 36.65
N TYR A 925 45.40 16.75 36.01
CA TYR A 925 45.19 16.43 34.60
C TYR A 925 46.00 17.36 33.66
N ARG A 926 46.26 18.62 34.08
CA ARG A 926 47.02 19.62 33.31
C ARG A 926 48.49 19.28 33.05
N LYS A 927 49.12 18.41 33.86
CA LYS A 927 50.56 18.09 33.70
C LYS A 927 50.86 16.99 32.68
N ARG A 928 49.91 16.12 32.32
CA ARG A 928 50.20 14.96 31.44
C ARG A 928 50.07 15.23 29.94
N ILE A 929 49.39 16.29 29.51
CA ILE A 929 49.18 16.57 28.08
C ILE A 929 50.32 17.41 27.46
N LYS A 930 51.02 18.25 28.24
CA LYS A 930 52.16 19.04 27.73
C LYS A 930 53.46 18.25 27.50
N GLN A 931 53.58 17.01 27.99
CA GLN A 931 54.81 16.21 27.84
C GLN A 931 54.82 15.21 26.67
N ARG A 932 53.67 14.89 26.05
CA ARG A 932 53.63 13.91 24.93
C ARG A 932 53.64 14.51 23.52
N VAL A 933 53.60 15.83 23.38
CA VAL A 933 53.67 16.50 22.05
C VAL A 933 55.11 16.86 21.66
N ASN A 934 56.05 16.95 22.61
CA ASN A 934 57.44 17.34 22.33
C ASN A 934 58.43 16.19 22.02
N GLU A 935 58.01 14.92 22.03
CA GLU A 935 58.91 13.77 21.75
C GLU A 935 58.58 12.98 20.46
N MET A 936 57.52 13.32 19.71
CA MET A 936 57.12 12.55 18.51
C MET A 936 57.45 13.21 17.15
N PHE A 937 58.10 14.38 17.12
CA PHE A 937 58.56 15.03 15.89
C PHE A 937 60.04 15.43 15.95
N GLY A 938 60.91 14.43 16.11
CA GLY A 938 62.35 14.54 15.83
C GLY A 938 62.68 13.96 14.45
N VAL A 939 62.71 14.80 13.42
CA VAL A 939 63.19 14.43 12.08
C VAL A 939 64.71 14.54 12.03
N GLY A 940 65.37 13.44 11.66
CA GLY A 940 66.37 13.49 10.59
C GLY A 940 67.80 13.04 10.88
N ARG A 941 68.29 12.20 9.95
CA ARG A 941 69.68 11.81 9.60
C ARG A 941 70.25 10.58 10.33
N SER A 942 70.86 9.60 9.67
CA SER A 942 71.18 9.38 8.25
C SER A 942 71.85 8.00 8.06
N ILE A 943 71.65 7.42 6.87
CA ILE A 943 72.62 6.62 6.07
C ILE A 943 72.76 5.10 6.35
N ALA A 944 72.26 4.34 5.37
CA ALA A 944 72.82 3.19 4.63
C ALA A 944 73.32 1.92 5.36
N ALA A 945 72.77 0.75 5.00
CA ALA A 945 73.27 -0.09 3.89
C ALA A 945 72.68 -1.53 3.93
N SER A 946 71.87 -1.85 2.93
CA SER A 946 71.87 -3.06 2.08
C SER A 946 72.27 -4.48 2.62
N LEU A 947 71.33 -5.42 2.43
CA LEU A 947 71.44 -6.88 2.09
C LEU A 947 71.46 -7.93 3.25
N PRO A 948 71.11 -9.22 2.99
CA PRO A 948 69.74 -9.76 2.88
C PRO A 948 69.54 -11.05 3.74
N PHE A 949 68.31 -11.59 3.87
CA PHE A 949 67.98 -13.04 3.81
C PHE A 949 66.48 -13.30 4.09
N SER A 950 65.85 -13.99 3.13
CA SER A 950 64.51 -14.62 3.04
C SER A 950 64.20 -15.63 4.16
N PRO A 951 62.96 -16.16 4.33
CA PRO A 951 61.81 -16.27 3.40
C PRO A 951 60.81 -15.12 3.39
#